data_AF-A0AAE3ZXL0-F1
#
_entry.id   AF-A0AAE3ZXL0-F1
#
_cell.length_a   1.000
_cell.length_b   1.000
_cell.length_c   1.000
_cell.angle_alpha   90.00
_cell.angle_beta   90.00
_cell.angle_gamma   90.00
#
_symmetry.space_group_name_H-M   'P 1'
#
loop_
_entity.id
_entity.type
_entity.pdbx_description
1 polymer ?
#
loop_
_entity_poly.entity_id
_entity_poly.type
_entity_poly.pdbx_seq_one_letter_code
_entity_poly.pdbx_strand_id
1 'polypeptide(L)'
;MDQLATVVLRRTGRVTVVGAGQAPTDGAEWSAALEADLAGRGWLMRDELRKATTRLAVTVRVQWADWLLAVLDEDTGADRPLMPLYRSFPNTPRDPAAVFVRRLLTHLFAVPGAPCALCGRDEIGSPLDPCGHPVCPACFPPEQVSGCPVCGRRLNSGDPYLTPVAPPPTSRPGNPLAEDLPPVRIAGLETDPYAAAVELRDELIARPGALSDSDRADLKALISVTAPGRLGWLPEVVPSRETHALVIAWALRESPQVVDEARARWDTVTDAARTLWAYSDGDPGLVELSSRVRALPRALRRAVLTHLDSRGAVNGTEDMLRHATVWKRLGERLHPYEKVRRYPSAAVAFAALRGTRAERSGALGQAIVERACDQLDVSTHPDGTVSVRLRSHASLVEQALAGGDVTGAVRLLTRRPGDLWRRLDHLLRAAGDSPSSLAAVTSALQETAPRVSPGVLSAAAAQLSHRDATVRASPADVAVLQRSRAGALAARRAREQTTVPMATSLDGVLRDAARRHGWSSAVTESFQSSVAPAQAVGQPQAPSLVGGRPGPGMPRRVFFPRGSVVTTWTEPENRTALLPSTIATVRAIVDDELTGRASVLPRFDLAVLDGALADVPAPVRERAGSAQLAGWPRGSVRTLPPAGILRLFLHWEEPEKTRVDLDLSCAFFDANWQRAGYCDYTRLRFAGDAAIHSGDLTSAPAPLGATEYLDLDMDLLAAAGARYAVPMIFSFNAVPFEAMTAAIAGLMLPLRGGEQFDAARVAQRFDLRGDARMMMPFVVDLDRRRLLWTDLTLPASADYYDVGRFGDQLARAAADQQEHFLGGHRTTVLDVLAWHAAARADRILVTHPDGTHTEVLPSPAAIRAAAAQPTGDLPAVVETGLTMLAGAVDVASLDGLAPGPSSVALTVAGRPGSPWTALGTIDLLGELPSA
;
A
#
# COMPACT_ATOMS: atom_id res chain seq x y z
N MET A 1 -13.40 8.92 -26.57
CA MET A 1 -14.38 8.33 -25.61
C MET A 1 -14.28 9.10 -24.29
N ASP A 2 -15.37 9.14 -23.52
CA ASP A 2 -15.53 9.97 -22.31
C ASP A 2 -14.71 9.43 -21.12
N GLN A 3 -14.16 10.33 -20.28
CA GLN A 3 -13.46 10.01 -19.02
C GLN A 3 -14.34 9.13 -18.10
N LEU A 4 -15.66 9.34 -18.14
CA LEU A 4 -16.62 8.51 -17.40
C LEU A 4 -16.58 7.04 -17.83
N ALA A 5 -16.57 6.76 -19.13
CA ALA A 5 -16.56 5.39 -19.66
C ALA A 5 -15.29 4.61 -19.23
N THR A 6 -14.15 5.30 -19.16
CA THR A 6 -12.89 4.74 -18.67
C THR A 6 -12.93 4.42 -17.17
N VAL A 7 -13.56 5.27 -16.34
CA VAL A 7 -13.75 4.99 -14.91
C VAL A 7 -14.65 3.77 -14.71
N VAL A 8 -15.76 3.69 -15.45
CA VAL A 8 -16.70 2.56 -15.36
C VAL A 8 -16.02 1.24 -15.75
N LEU A 9 -15.30 1.20 -16.87
CA LEU A 9 -14.58 0.00 -17.34
C LEU A 9 -13.57 -0.50 -16.30
N ARG A 10 -12.66 0.37 -15.83
CA ARG A 10 -11.63 -0.01 -14.85
C ARG A 10 -12.22 -0.48 -13.51
N ARG A 11 -13.34 0.08 -13.08
CA ARG A 11 -13.95 -0.23 -11.77
C ARG A 11 -14.88 -1.43 -11.78
N THR A 12 -15.56 -1.68 -12.89
CA THR A 12 -16.63 -2.69 -12.96
C THR A 12 -16.31 -3.85 -13.88
N GLY A 13 -15.31 -3.72 -14.76
CA GLY A 13 -15.10 -4.63 -15.88
C GLY A 13 -16.24 -4.57 -16.92
N ARG A 14 -17.13 -3.56 -16.84
CA ARG A 14 -18.24 -3.38 -17.79
C ARG A 14 -17.99 -2.21 -18.73
N VAL A 15 -18.49 -2.36 -19.95
CA VAL A 15 -18.28 -1.38 -21.01
C VAL A 15 -19.61 -0.93 -21.62
N THR A 16 -19.74 0.36 -21.90
CA THR A 16 -20.88 0.89 -22.66
C THR A 16 -20.60 0.75 -24.15
N VAL A 17 -21.55 0.14 -24.87
CA VAL A 17 -21.51 0.03 -26.33
C VAL A 17 -22.27 1.21 -26.93
N VAL A 18 -21.60 2.03 -27.74
CA VAL A 18 -22.20 3.22 -28.37
C VAL A 18 -22.64 2.87 -29.79
N GLY A 19 -23.89 3.22 -30.15
CA GLY A 19 -24.36 3.12 -31.55
C GLY A 19 -24.83 1.73 -31.99
N ALA A 20 -25.66 1.06 -31.18
CA ALA A 20 -26.33 -0.18 -31.58
C ALA A 20 -27.38 0.10 -32.67
N GLY A 21 -27.16 -0.45 -33.87
CA GLY A 21 -28.04 -0.30 -35.03
C GLY A 21 -28.43 -1.65 -35.63
N GLN A 22 -28.83 -1.66 -36.90
CA GLN A 22 -29.08 -2.90 -37.63
C GLN A 22 -27.78 -3.70 -37.75
N ALA A 23 -27.83 -5.00 -37.42
CA ALA A 23 -26.63 -5.84 -37.35
C ALA A 23 -25.90 -5.86 -38.70
N PRO A 24 -24.62 -5.44 -38.76
CA PRO A 24 -23.81 -5.60 -39.95
C PRO A 24 -23.71 -7.08 -40.33
N THR A 25 -23.60 -7.36 -41.63
CA THR A 25 -23.50 -8.73 -42.16
C THR A 25 -22.26 -9.49 -41.64
N ASP A 26 -21.21 -8.77 -41.26
CA ASP A 26 -19.94 -9.30 -40.74
C ASP A 26 -19.82 -9.18 -39.21
N GLY A 27 -20.88 -8.78 -38.50
CA GLY A 27 -20.83 -8.48 -37.08
C GLY A 27 -20.43 -9.67 -36.19
N ALA A 28 -20.83 -10.89 -36.56
CA ALA A 28 -20.49 -12.11 -35.83
C ALA A 28 -19.00 -12.47 -35.97
N GLU A 29 -18.46 -12.37 -37.19
CA GLU A 29 -17.04 -12.64 -37.47
C GLU A 29 -16.15 -11.59 -36.77
N TRP A 30 -16.54 -10.32 -36.84
CA TRP A 30 -15.84 -9.24 -36.15
C TRP A 30 -15.83 -9.44 -34.62
N SER A 31 -16.97 -9.84 -34.04
CA SER A 31 -17.05 -10.08 -32.60
C SER A 31 -16.19 -11.28 -32.16
N ALA A 32 -16.04 -12.31 -33.00
CA ALA A 32 -15.17 -13.45 -32.70
C ALA A 32 -13.68 -13.07 -32.74
N ALA A 33 -13.29 -12.18 -33.68
CA ALA A 33 -11.94 -11.64 -33.73
C ALA A 33 -11.60 -10.83 -32.47
N LEU A 34 -12.51 -9.94 -32.05
CA LEU A 34 -12.37 -9.20 -30.79
C LEU A 34 -12.26 -10.14 -29.57
N GLU A 35 -13.00 -11.26 -29.57
CA GLU A 35 -12.92 -12.25 -28.49
C GLU A 35 -11.55 -12.93 -28.40
N ALA A 36 -10.93 -13.22 -29.53
CA ALA A 36 -9.57 -13.74 -29.56
C ALA A 36 -8.56 -12.70 -29.02
N ASP A 37 -8.71 -11.42 -29.40
CA ASP A 37 -7.86 -10.33 -28.92
C ASP A 37 -7.97 -10.12 -27.39
N LEU A 38 -9.18 -10.25 -26.84
CA LEU A 38 -9.45 -10.19 -25.41
C LEU A 38 -8.88 -11.42 -24.68
N ALA A 39 -9.05 -12.62 -25.24
CA ALA A 39 -8.53 -13.85 -24.64
C ALA A 39 -7.00 -13.84 -24.54
N GLY A 40 -6.31 -13.30 -25.55
CA GLY A 40 -4.86 -13.08 -25.51
C GLY A 40 -4.39 -12.14 -24.40
N ARG A 41 -5.28 -11.35 -23.81
CA ARG A 41 -5.03 -10.43 -22.68
C ARG A 41 -5.57 -10.98 -21.35
N GLY A 42 -6.04 -12.23 -21.33
CA GLY A 42 -6.64 -12.85 -20.14
C GLY A 42 -8.09 -12.43 -19.87
N TRP A 43 -8.82 -11.92 -20.87
CA TRP A 43 -10.21 -11.50 -20.76
C TRP A 43 -11.17 -12.38 -21.58
N LEU A 44 -12.35 -12.65 -21.04
CA LEU A 44 -13.48 -13.28 -21.76
C LEU A 44 -14.67 -12.35 -21.83
N MET A 45 -15.46 -12.45 -22.90
CA MET A 45 -16.72 -11.71 -23.04
C MET A 45 -17.90 -12.49 -22.49
N ARG A 46 -18.78 -11.80 -21.75
CA ARG A 46 -20.13 -12.34 -21.44
C ARG A 46 -21.01 -12.33 -22.67
N ASP A 47 -22.02 -13.20 -22.67
CA ASP A 47 -22.96 -13.39 -23.79
C ASP A 47 -23.72 -12.10 -24.16
N GLU A 48 -24.04 -11.25 -23.18
CA GLU A 48 -24.72 -9.97 -23.42
C GLU A 48 -23.83 -8.98 -24.18
N LEU A 49 -22.56 -8.90 -23.81
CA LEU A 49 -21.58 -8.06 -24.50
C LEU A 49 -21.32 -8.60 -25.91
N ARG A 50 -21.15 -9.93 -26.05
CA ARG A 50 -20.98 -10.61 -27.34
C ARG A 50 -22.16 -10.31 -28.27
N LYS A 51 -23.40 -10.34 -27.77
CA LYS A 51 -24.59 -9.98 -28.56
C LYS A 51 -24.59 -8.51 -28.97
N ALA A 52 -24.21 -7.61 -28.07
CA ALA A 52 -24.17 -6.18 -28.36
C ALA A 52 -23.09 -5.82 -29.40
N THR A 53 -21.92 -6.44 -29.33
CA THR A 53 -20.81 -6.20 -30.26
C THR A 53 -21.13 -6.63 -31.69
N THR A 54 -21.95 -7.68 -31.89
CA THR A 54 -22.42 -8.05 -33.24
C THR A 54 -23.28 -6.97 -33.92
N ARG A 55 -23.78 -5.99 -33.18
CA ARG A 55 -24.67 -4.92 -33.67
C ARG A 55 -24.01 -3.54 -33.74
N LEU A 56 -22.72 -3.45 -33.40
CA LEU A 56 -21.95 -2.21 -33.49
C LEU A 56 -21.85 -1.75 -34.94
N ALA A 57 -22.20 -0.50 -35.22
CA ALA A 57 -22.07 0.06 -36.55
C ALA A 57 -20.59 0.07 -37.00
N VAL A 58 -20.35 -0.23 -38.28
CA VAL A 58 -19.01 -0.31 -38.89
C VAL A 58 -18.19 0.97 -38.66
N THR A 59 -18.85 2.13 -38.61
CA THR A 59 -18.21 3.44 -38.43
C THR A 59 -17.65 3.69 -37.02
N VAL A 60 -18.11 2.95 -36.00
CA VAL A 60 -17.71 3.16 -34.59
C VAL A 60 -17.00 1.95 -33.98
N ARG A 61 -17.17 0.74 -34.54
CA ARG A 61 -16.67 -0.50 -33.94
C ARG A 61 -15.15 -0.55 -33.76
N VAL A 62 -14.39 0.00 -34.71
CA VAL A 62 -12.92 0.03 -34.65
C VAL A 62 -12.45 0.97 -33.56
N GLN A 63 -12.92 2.22 -33.54
CA GLN A 63 -12.54 3.20 -32.51
C GLN A 63 -12.94 2.75 -31.10
N TRP A 64 -14.07 2.05 -30.99
CA TRP A 64 -14.52 1.49 -29.72
C TRP A 64 -13.64 0.31 -29.27
N ALA A 65 -13.29 -0.60 -30.17
CA ALA A 65 -12.40 -1.72 -29.87
C ALA A 65 -10.97 -1.23 -29.53
N ASP A 66 -10.43 -0.28 -30.30
CA ASP A 66 -9.12 0.31 -30.02
C ASP A 66 -9.07 0.94 -28.64
N TRP A 67 -10.11 1.68 -28.25
CA TRP A 67 -10.22 2.24 -26.90
C TRP A 67 -10.30 1.15 -25.83
N LEU A 68 -11.16 0.13 -26.01
CA LEU A 68 -11.30 -0.97 -25.06
C LEU A 68 -9.97 -1.69 -24.86
N LEU A 69 -9.33 -2.13 -25.95
CA LEU A 69 -8.06 -2.84 -25.91
C LEU A 69 -6.96 -1.98 -25.28
N ALA A 70 -6.90 -0.68 -25.58
CA ALA A 70 -5.94 0.23 -24.98
C ALA A 70 -6.09 0.35 -23.45
N VAL A 71 -7.32 0.43 -22.93
CA VAL A 71 -7.55 0.46 -21.47
C VAL A 71 -7.13 -0.86 -20.82
N LEU A 72 -7.40 -2.00 -21.47
CA LEU A 72 -7.03 -3.32 -20.94
C LEU A 72 -5.51 -3.59 -21.01
N ASP A 73 -4.86 -3.08 -22.05
CA ASP A 73 -3.40 -3.12 -22.19
C ASP A 73 -2.72 -2.26 -21.12
N GLU A 74 -3.28 -1.09 -20.78
CA GLU A 74 -2.82 -0.27 -19.67
C GLU A 74 -2.93 -1.00 -18.32
N ASP A 75 -4.03 -1.70 -18.07
CA ASP A 75 -4.27 -2.46 -16.82
C ASP A 75 -3.28 -3.63 -16.62
N THR A 76 -2.72 -4.19 -17.69
CA THR A 76 -1.75 -5.30 -17.65
C THR A 76 -0.30 -4.84 -17.84
N GLY A 77 -0.08 -3.67 -18.46
CA GLY A 77 1.23 -3.20 -18.90
C GLY A 77 1.62 -3.63 -20.31
N ALA A 78 0.69 -4.22 -21.06
CA ALA A 78 0.88 -4.60 -22.46
C ALA A 78 0.84 -3.39 -23.42
N ASP A 79 0.53 -2.20 -22.92
CA ASP A 79 0.46 -0.94 -23.68
C ASP A 79 1.83 -0.42 -24.13
N ARG A 80 2.91 -1.13 -23.77
CA ARG A 80 4.31 -0.74 -24.02
C ARG A 80 5.23 -1.95 -24.21
N PRO A 81 6.37 -1.80 -24.93
CA PRO A 81 7.29 -2.90 -25.17
C PRO A 81 8.20 -3.18 -23.95
N LEU A 82 7.92 -4.27 -23.23
CA LEU A 82 8.66 -4.70 -22.04
C LEU A 82 9.86 -5.59 -22.39
N MET A 83 10.95 -4.98 -22.86
CA MET A 83 12.14 -5.68 -23.40
C MET A 83 13.35 -5.55 -22.46
N PRO A 84 13.97 -6.65 -22.01
CA PRO A 84 15.12 -6.61 -21.12
C PRO A 84 16.45 -6.38 -21.86
N LEU A 85 17.54 -6.17 -21.13
CA LEU A 85 18.90 -6.01 -21.69
C LEU A 85 19.29 -7.18 -22.61
N TYR A 86 19.04 -8.41 -22.18
CA TYR A 86 19.33 -9.63 -22.93
C TYR A 86 18.06 -10.22 -23.53
N ARG A 87 17.92 -10.16 -24.86
CA ARG A 87 16.79 -10.78 -25.61
C ARG A 87 16.67 -12.29 -25.38
N SER A 88 17.74 -12.94 -24.95
CA SER A 88 17.76 -14.37 -24.66
C SER A 88 17.16 -14.74 -23.31
N PHE A 89 16.80 -13.78 -22.44
CA PHE A 89 16.24 -14.04 -21.11
C PHE A 89 15.06 -15.05 -21.19
N PRO A 90 15.03 -16.10 -20.35
CA PRO A 90 15.83 -16.34 -19.13
C PRO A 90 17.25 -16.90 -19.34
N ASN A 91 17.71 -17.07 -20.59
CA ASN A 91 19.07 -17.51 -20.90
C ASN A 91 20.08 -16.34 -20.88
N THR A 92 20.12 -15.58 -19.79
CA THR A 92 21.12 -14.52 -19.54
C THR A 92 22.54 -15.11 -19.53
N PRO A 93 23.56 -14.48 -20.15
CA PRO A 93 24.93 -14.97 -20.13
C PRO A 93 25.46 -15.25 -18.71
N ARG A 94 26.22 -16.35 -18.54
CA ARG A 94 26.79 -16.73 -17.24
C ARG A 94 27.94 -15.84 -16.79
N ASP A 95 28.65 -15.22 -17.73
CA ASP A 95 29.73 -14.27 -17.45
C ASP A 95 29.49 -12.93 -18.16
N PRO A 96 28.67 -12.04 -17.58
CA PRO A 96 28.43 -10.70 -18.12
C PRO A 96 29.69 -9.85 -18.19
N ALA A 97 30.65 -10.07 -17.28
CA ALA A 97 31.91 -9.32 -17.25
C ALA A 97 32.79 -9.68 -18.45
N ALA A 98 32.89 -10.94 -18.85
CA ALA A 98 33.57 -11.33 -20.09
C ALA A 98 32.88 -10.73 -21.33
N VAL A 99 31.55 -10.66 -21.33
CA VAL A 99 30.80 -9.96 -22.38
C VAL A 99 31.16 -8.46 -22.37
N PHE A 100 31.19 -7.80 -21.21
CA PHE A 100 31.57 -6.40 -21.06
C PHE A 100 33.02 -6.12 -21.48
N VAL A 101 33.98 -6.97 -21.09
CA VAL A 101 35.38 -6.83 -21.50
C VAL A 101 35.50 -6.99 -23.02
N ARG A 102 34.81 -7.95 -23.64
CA ARG A 102 34.72 -8.04 -25.10
C ARG A 102 34.15 -6.76 -25.72
N ARG A 103 33.09 -6.18 -25.12
CA ARG A 103 32.48 -4.90 -25.53
C ARG A 103 33.47 -3.74 -25.45
N LEU A 104 34.17 -3.59 -24.33
CA LEU A 104 35.16 -2.54 -24.09
C LEU A 104 36.36 -2.65 -25.02
N LEU A 105 36.88 -3.86 -25.24
CA LEU A 105 37.96 -4.08 -26.21
C LEU A 105 37.52 -3.72 -27.62
N THR A 106 36.29 -4.05 -28.02
CA THR A 106 35.74 -3.61 -29.32
C THR A 106 35.66 -2.10 -29.39
N HIS A 107 35.22 -1.43 -28.33
CA HIS A 107 35.16 0.03 -28.26
C HIS A 107 36.54 0.70 -28.38
N LEU A 108 37.54 0.20 -27.64
CA LEU A 108 38.89 0.76 -27.63
C LEU A 108 39.64 0.56 -28.95
N PHE A 109 39.29 -0.49 -29.71
CA PHE A 109 39.96 -0.84 -30.96
C PHE A 109 39.09 -0.62 -32.21
N ALA A 110 37.91 -0.03 -32.07
CA ALA A 110 37.05 0.37 -33.19
C ALA A 110 37.52 1.69 -33.80
N VAL A 111 38.64 1.63 -34.52
CA VAL A 111 39.09 2.71 -35.42
C VAL A 111 38.56 2.41 -36.82
N PRO A 112 38.02 3.40 -37.57
CA PRO A 112 37.62 3.20 -38.95
C PRO A 112 38.74 2.54 -39.78
N GLY A 113 38.48 1.38 -40.37
CA GLY A 113 39.44 0.63 -41.18
C GLY A 113 40.39 -0.31 -40.42
N ALA A 114 40.28 -0.44 -39.10
CA ALA A 114 41.00 -1.47 -38.33
C ALA A 114 40.22 -2.80 -38.32
N PRO A 115 40.89 -3.96 -38.37
CA PRO A 115 40.24 -5.24 -38.13
C PRO A 115 39.68 -5.31 -36.71
N CYS A 116 38.51 -5.94 -36.55
CA CYS A 116 37.88 -6.13 -35.24
C CYS A 116 38.84 -6.82 -34.27
N ALA A 117 39.17 -6.19 -33.14
CA ALA A 117 40.10 -6.74 -32.16
C ALA A 117 39.63 -8.05 -31.48
N LEU A 118 38.36 -8.43 -31.65
CA LEU A 118 37.82 -9.69 -31.12
C LEU A 118 37.85 -10.85 -32.11
N CYS A 119 37.52 -10.61 -33.38
CA CYS A 119 37.38 -11.66 -34.39
C CYS A 119 38.35 -11.56 -35.57
N GLY A 120 39.14 -10.48 -35.64
CA GLY A 120 40.12 -10.23 -36.68
C GLY A 120 39.54 -9.90 -38.06
N ARG A 121 38.22 -9.72 -38.19
CA ARG A 121 37.57 -9.38 -39.47
C ARG A 121 37.70 -7.89 -39.78
N ASP A 122 37.93 -7.55 -41.04
CA ASP A 122 38.19 -6.18 -41.53
C ASP A 122 36.96 -5.24 -41.51
N GLU A 123 35.80 -5.71 -41.02
CA GLU A 123 34.56 -4.94 -40.98
C GLU A 123 34.28 -4.37 -39.57
N ILE A 124 34.54 -3.08 -39.39
CA ILE A 124 33.99 -2.25 -38.31
C ILE A 124 33.10 -1.19 -38.95
N GLY A 125 31.87 -1.01 -38.44
CA GLY A 125 31.19 0.27 -38.64
C GLY A 125 29.71 0.25 -38.97
N SER A 126 28.91 -0.65 -38.41
CA SER A 126 27.46 -0.45 -38.43
C SER A 126 27.09 0.41 -37.21
N PRO A 127 26.67 1.68 -37.39
CA PRO A 127 26.30 2.55 -36.29
C PRO A 127 24.97 2.13 -35.69
N LEU A 128 24.94 2.01 -34.37
CA LEU A 128 23.75 1.57 -33.65
C LEU A 128 22.70 2.67 -33.50
N ASP A 129 21.44 2.40 -33.80
CA ASP A 129 20.30 3.29 -33.56
C ASP A 129 19.84 3.16 -32.09
N PRO A 130 19.73 4.25 -31.30
CA PRO A 130 19.84 5.67 -31.67
C PRO A 130 21.16 6.35 -31.27
N CYS A 131 22.14 5.62 -30.76
CA CYS A 131 23.34 6.20 -30.15
C CYS A 131 24.49 6.52 -31.14
N GLY A 132 24.42 6.00 -32.36
CA GLY A 132 25.42 6.18 -33.41
C GLY A 132 26.75 5.43 -33.19
N HIS A 133 26.88 4.63 -32.13
CA HIS A 133 28.15 3.95 -31.83
C HIS A 133 28.44 2.82 -32.83
N PRO A 134 29.61 2.79 -33.49
CA PRO A 134 29.98 1.74 -34.41
C PRO A 134 30.39 0.46 -33.66
N VAL A 135 29.81 -0.68 -34.03
CA VAL A 135 30.17 -2.00 -33.47
C VAL A 135 30.32 -3.04 -34.58
N CYS A 136 30.95 -4.18 -34.26
CA CYS A 136 31.08 -5.32 -35.18
C CYS A 136 29.84 -6.24 -35.10
N PRO A 137 29.05 -6.41 -36.18
CA PRO A 137 27.84 -7.24 -36.17
C PRO A 137 28.08 -8.73 -35.87
N ALA A 138 29.26 -9.25 -36.21
CA ALA A 138 29.61 -10.64 -35.93
C ALA A 138 29.91 -10.90 -34.45
N CYS A 139 30.44 -9.89 -33.72
CA CYS A 139 30.73 -10.01 -32.29
C CYS A 139 29.57 -9.56 -31.40
N PHE A 140 28.70 -8.69 -31.93
CA PHE A 140 27.48 -8.21 -31.29
C PHE A 140 26.29 -8.38 -32.23
N PRO A 141 25.83 -9.62 -32.42
CA PRO A 141 24.67 -9.90 -33.25
C PRO A 141 23.42 -9.18 -32.70
N PRO A 142 22.66 -8.46 -33.56
CA PRO A 142 21.40 -7.78 -33.21
C PRO A 142 20.43 -8.58 -32.37
N GLU A 143 20.33 -9.87 -32.68
CA GLU A 143 19.39 -10.79 -32.10
C GLU A 143 19.72 -11.15 -30.64
N GLN A 144 20.91 -10.80 -30.13
CA GLN A 144 21.36 -11.18 -28.78
C GLN A 144 21.40 -10.03 -27.77
N VAL A 145 21.34 -8.76 -28.20
CA VAL A 145 21.51 -7.59 -27.31
C VAL A 145 20.47 -6.52 -27.57
N SER A 146 19.87 -5.96 -26.50
CA SER A 146 18.88 -4.89 -26.57
C SER A 146 19.45 -3.50 -26.26
N GLY A 147 20.73 -3.40 -25.92
CA GLY A 147 21.39 -2.16 -25.54
C GLY A 147 22.75 -2.00 -26.22
N CYS A 148 23.13 -0.75 -26.47
CA CYS A 148 24.42 -0.41 -27.06
C CYS A 148 25.56 -0.84 -26.13
N PRO A 149 26.55 -1.61 -26.61
CA PRO A 149 27.66 -2.08 -25.79
C PRO A 149 28.62 -0.97 -25.36
N VAL A 150 28.51 0.24 -25.92
CA VAL A 150 29.34 1.40 -25.59
C VAL A 150 28.69 2.29 -24.54
N CYS A 151 27.41 2.65 -24.72
CA CYS A 151 26.76 3.64 -23.87
C CYS A 151 25.59 3.10 -23.03
N GLY A 152 25.27 1.80 -23.13
CA GLY A 152 24.14 1.19 -22.41
C GLY A 152 22.75 1.58 -22.92
N ARG A 153 22.66 2.56 -23.85
CA ARG A 153 21.40 3.04 -24.41
C ARG A 153 20.66 1.93 -25.14
N ARG A 154 19.36 1.77 -24.87
CA ARG A 154 18.49 0.79 -25.54
C ARG A 154 18.51 0.99 -27.05
N LEU A 155 18.62 -0.13 -27.77
CA LEU A 155 18.59 -0.21 -29.23
C LEU A 155 17.15 -0.34 -29.69
N ASN A 156 16.86 0.18 -30.88
CA ASN A 156 15.53 0.07 -31.47
C ASN A 156 15.17 -1.41 -31.73
N SER A 157 13.88 -1.76 -31.67
CA SER A 157 13.41 -3.16 -31.72
C SER A 157 13.58 -3.85 -33.08
N GLY A 158 13.88 -3.08 -34.14
CA GLY A 158 14.19 -3.57 -35.49
C GLY A 158 15.65 -3.96 -35.69
N ASP A 159 16.18 -3.70 -36.89
CA ASP A 159 17.62 -3.74 -37.15
C ASP A 159 18.28 -2.65 -36.27
N PRO A 160 19.11 -3.01 -35.28
CA PRO A 160 19.74 -2.05 -34.39
C PRO A 160 20.77 -1.18 -35.10
N TYR A 161 21.01 -1.41 -36.40
CA TYR A 161 21.87 -0.60 -37.25
C TYR A 161 21.05 0.34 -38.14
N LEU A 162 21.52 1.57 -38.32
CA LEU A 162 20.86 2.57 -39.17
C LEU A 162 20.87 2.15 -40.65
N THR A 163 19.76 1.60 -41.18
CA THR A 163 19.59 1.30 -42.63
C THR A 163 18.11 1.41 -43.09
N PRO A 164 17.78 1.94 -44.30
CA PRO A 164 16.38 2.17 -44.76
C PRO A 164 15.58 0.89 -45.14
N VAL A 165 14.24 0.96 -45.04
CA VAL A 165 13.24 -0.14 -44.86
C VAL A 165 12.60 -0.75 -46.14
N ALA A 166 12.25 -2.06 -46.10
CA ALA A 166 10.91 -2.69 -46.40
C ALA A 166 10.89 -4.24 -46.10
N PRO A 167 9.81 -4.86 -45.54
CA PRO A 167 9.81 -6.27 -45.05
C PRO A 167 9.14 -7.27 -46.03
N PRO A 168 9.35 -8.60 -45.88
CA PRO A 168 8.24 -9.52 -45.55
C PRO A 168 8.68 -10.82 -44.77
N PRO A 169 7.92 -11.94 -44.71
CA PRO A 169 7.20 -12.41 -43.51
C PRO A 169 7.71 -13.75 -42.95
N THR A 170 7.43 -14.09 -41.68
CA THR A 170 7.47 -15.50 -41.23
C THR A 170 6.41 -15.82 -40.19
N SER A 171 5.51 -16.73 -40.56
CA SER A 171 4.70 -17.57 -39.68
C SER A 171 5.56 -18.59 -38.93
N ARG A 172 5.24 -18.88 -37.68
CA ARG A 172 5.54 -20.17 -37.04
C ARG A 172 4.25 -20.80 -36.49
N PRO A 173 4.07 -22.13 -36.62
CA PRO A 173 2.91 -22.83 -36.08
C PRO A 173 3.05 -23.04 -34.56
N GLY A 174 1.90 -23.01 -33.88
CA GLY A 174 1.77 -23.31 -32.46
C GLY A 174 1.92 -24.79 -32.12
N ASN A 175 2.19 -25.05 -30.84
CA ASN A 175 2.00 -26.35 -30.22
C ASN A 175 1.15 -26.15 -28.94
N PRO A 176 0.08 -26.93 -28.71
CA PRO A 176 -0.78 -26.76 -27.56
C PRO A 176 -0.30 -27.63 -26.40
N LEU A 177 -0.22 -27.06 -25.20
CA LEU A 177 -0.42 -27.80 -23.96
C LEU A 177 -1.25 -26.91 -23.03
N ALA A 178 -2.52 -27.30 -22.90
CA ALA A 178 -3.34 -26.93 -21.78
C ALA A 178 -2.89 -27.76 -20.59
N GLU A 179 -2.50 -27.09 -19.51
CA GLU A 179 -2.90 -27.35 -18.13
C GLU A 179 -2.37 -26.19 -17.27
N ASP A 180 -3.14 -25.81 -16.26
CA ASP A 180 -3.09 -24.58 -15.46
C ASP A 180 -3.51 -23.29 -16.19
N LEU A 181 -4.83 -23.16 -16.34
CA LEU A 181 -5.49 -21.92 -16.74
C LEU A 181 -5.27 -20.84 -15.65
N PRO A 182 -4.74 -19.66 -16.03
CA PRO A 182 -4.60 -18.51 -15.11
C PRO A 182 -5.98 -17.88 -14.81
N PRO A 183 -6.07 -16.98 -13.81
CA PRO A 183 -7.32 -16.29 -13.50
C PRO A 183 -7.78 -15.44 -14.69
N VAL A 184 -8.94 -15.79 -15.24
CA VAL A 184 -9.53 -15.11 -16.39
C VAL A 184 -10.46 -14.00 -15.91
N ARG A 185 -10.31 -12.79 -16.47
CA ARG A 185 -11.20 -11.65 -16.19
C ARG A 185 -12.38 -11.65 -17.15
N ILE A 186 -13.56 -11.20 -16.71
CA ILE A 186 -14.78 -11.27 -17.51
C ILE A 186 -15.32 -9.86 -17.78
N ALA A 187 -15.44 -9.48 -19.06
CA ALA A 187 -16.00 -8.20 -19.50
C ALA A 187 -17.51 -8.28 -19.76
N GLY A 188 -18.29 -7.33 -19.21
CA GLY A 188 -19.75 -7.26 -19.34
C GLY A 188 -20.26 -5.97 -20.03
N LEU A 189 -21.55 -5.92 -20.38
CA LEU A 189 -22.20 -4.74 -20.96
C LEU A 189 -22.77 -3.81 -19.87
N GLU A 190 -22.54 -2.50 -19.99
CA GLU A 190 -23.20 -1.46 -19.19
C GLU A 190 -24.23 -0.69 -20.03
N THR A 191 -25.49 -0.70 -19.58
CA THR A 191 -26.63 -0.12 -20.31
C THR A 191 -27.04 1.26 -19.82
N ASP A 192 -26.68 1.64 -18.58
CA ASP A 192 -26.93 2.97 -18.02
C ASP A 192 -25.66 3.55 -17.39
N PRO A 193 -24.82 4.25 -18.18
CA PRO A 193 -23.55 4.78 -17.68
C PRO A 193 -23.72 5.88 -16.62
N TYR A 194 -24.86 6.60 -16.60
CA TYR A 194 -25.11 7.63 -15.60
C TYR A 194 -25.51 7.00 -14.26
N ALA A 195 -26.38 5.98 -14.28
CA ALA A 195 -26.71 5.22 -13.08
C ALA A 195 -25.45 4.54 -12.50
N ALA A 196 -24.65 3.88 -13.35
CA ALA A 196 -23.37 3.30 -12.93
C ALA A 196 -22.41 4.35 -12.34
N ALA A 197 -22.38 5.57 -12.87
CA ALA A 197 -21.58 6.67 -12.30
C ALA A 197 -22.05 7.07 -10.90
N VAL A 198 -23.36 7.15 -10.69
CA VAL A 198 -23.97 7.44 -9.38
C VAL A 198 -23.67 6.33 -8.39
N GLU A 199 -23.83 5.07 -8.79
CA GLU A 199 -23.50 3.90 -7.98
C GLU A 199 -22.02 3.89 -7.58
N LEU A 200 -21.10 4.04 -8.53
CA LEU A 200 -19.65 4.10 -8.26
C LEU A 200 -19.26 5.27 -7.36
N ARG A 201 -19.90 6.44 -7.54
CA ARG A 201 -19.69 7.60 -6.66
C ARG A 201 -20.11 7.27 -5.24
N ASP A 202 -21.30 6.71 -5.08
CA ASP A 202 -21.88 6.42 -3.77
C ASP A 202 -21.11 5.26 -3.09
N GLU A 203 -20.67 4.25 -3.85
CA GLU A 203 -19.73 3.21 -3.40
C GLU A 203 -18.42 3.83 -2.86
N LEU A 204 -17.78 4.75 -3.60
CA LEU A 204 -16.54 5.40 -3.17
C LEU A 204 -16.74 6.29 -1.94
N ILE A 205 -17.89 6.95 -1.81
CA ILE A 205 -18.24 7.78 -0.64
C ILE A 205 -18.52 6.92 0.60
N ALA A 206 -19.15 5.76 0.42
CA ALA A 206 -19.44 4.82 1.49
C ALA A 206 -18.18 4.16 2.06
N ARG A 207 -17.02 4.24 1.38
CA ARG A 207 -15.76 3.68 1.87
C ARG A 207 -15.35 4.35 3.22
N PRO A 208 -15.11 3.57 4.28
CA PRO A 208 -14.62 4.03 5.58
C PRO A 208 -13.11 4.26 5.61
N GLY A 209 -12.37 3.78 4.60
CA GLY A 209 -10.94 4.03 4.42
C GLY A 209 -10.65 5.40 3.81
N ALA A 210 -9.39 5.84 3.90
CA ALA A 210 -8.92 6.96 3.09
C ALA A 210 -8.85 6.53 1.62
N LEU A 211 -9.36 7.36 0.71
CA LEU A 211 -9.27 7.08 -0.73
C LEU A 211 -7.83 7.24 -1.23
N SER A 212 -7.39 6.33 -2.10
CA SER A 212 -6.15 6.46 -2.87
C SER A 212 -6.21 7.67 -3.80
N ASP A 213 -5.08 8.15 -4.31
CA ASP A 213 -5.10 9.29 -5.25
C ASP A 213 -5.84 8.99 -6.55
N SER A 214 -5.79 7.73 -7.02
CA SER A 214 -6.60 7.26 -8.14
C SER A 214 -8.09 7.27 -7.80
N ASP A 215 -8.48 6.74 -6.64
CA ASP A 215 -9.87 6.79 -6.15
C ASP A 215 -10.36 8.23 -5.95
N ARG A 216 -9.50 9.14 -5.49
CA ARG A 216 -9.82 10.58 -5.35
C ARG A 216 -10.02 11.22 -6.71
N ALA A 217 -9.19 10.88 -7.70
CA ALA A 217 -9.33 11.37 -9.07
C ALA A 217 -10.61 10.86 -9.73
N ASP A 218 -10.90 9.56 -9.61
CA ASP A 218 -12.14 8.94 -10.08
C ASP A 218 -13.35 9.56 -9.38
N LEU A 219 -13.34 9.67 -8.05
CA LEU A 219 -14.43 10.29 -7.28
C LEU A 219 -14.65 11.74 -7.73
N LYS A 220 -13.59 12.51 -7.96
CA LYS A 220 -13.69 13.89 -8.44
C LYS A 220 -14.32 13.95 -9.83
N ALA A 221 -13.93 13.06 -10.74
CA ALA A 221 -14.52 12.97 -12.08
C ALA A 221 -16.01 12.57 -12.04
N LEU A 222 -16.37 11.63 -11.16
CA LEU A 222 -17.75 11.21 -10.96
C LEU A 222 -18.61 12.34 -10.36
N ILE A 223 -18.09 13.08 -9.38
CA ILE A 223 -18.79 14.23 -8.78
C ILE A 223 -18.96 15.38 -9.79
N SER A 224 -17.96 15.66 -10.64
CA SER A 224 -18.06 16.76 -11.60
C SER A 224 -19.17 16.54 -12.64
N VAL A 225 -19.53 15.28 -12.93
CA VAL A 225 -20.64 14.92 -13.82
C VAL A 225 -21.97 14.83 -13.06
N THR A 226 -21.98 14.16 -11.91
CA THR A 226 -23.24 13.79 -11.23
C THR A 226 -23.74 14.87 -10.25
N ALA A 227 -22.85 15.66 -9.65
CA ALA A 227 -23.23 16.62 -8.61
C ALA A 227 -22.24 17.79 -8.41
N PRO A 228 -21.96 18.58 -9.47
CA PRO A 228 -21.03 19.70 -9.38
C PRO A 228 -21.51 20.78 -8.39
N GLY A 229 -20.62 21.29 -7.54
CA GLY A 229 -20.84 22.43 -6.65
C GLY A 229 -21.93 22.30 -5.58
N ARG A 230 -22.45 21.09 -5.33
CA ARG A 230 -23.59 20.84 -4.42
C ARG A 230 -23.22 19.82 -3.35
N LEU A 231 -23.82 19.94 -2.16
CA LEU A 231 -23.69 18.97 -1.06
C LEU A 231 -25.00 18.22 -0.73
N GLY A 232 -26.13 18.58 -1.36
CA GLY A 232 -27.43 17.98 -1.06
C GLY A 232 -27.57 16.48 -1.40
N TRP A 233 -26.67 15.93 -2.21
CA TRP A 233 -26.60 14.50 -2.52
C TRP A 233 -25.77 13.70 -1.52
N LEU A 234 -24.93 14.38 -0.71
CA LEU A 234 -23.98 13.72 0.18
C LEU A 234 -24.74 13.10 1.37
N PRO A 235 -24.59 11.79 1.64
CA PRO A 235 -25.24 11.12 2.77
C PRO A 235 -24.94 11.83 4.09
N GLU A 236 -25.88 11.82 5.04
CA GLU A 236 -25.71 12.47 6.35
C GLU A 236 -24.46 11.96 7.07
N VAL A 237 -24.21 10.66 6.98
CA VAL A 237 -23.04 9.99 7.55
C VAL A 237 -22.12 9.54 6.41
N VAL A 238 -20.93 10.14 6.34
CA VAL A 238 -19.84 9.67 5.49
C VAL A 238 -18.82 8.94 6.37
N PRO A 239 -18.59 7.63 6.17
CA PRO A 239 -17.75 6.84 7.08
C PRO A 239 -16.31 7.35 7.21
N SER A 240 -15.70 7.78 6.09
CA SER A 240 -14.36 8.36 6.09
C SER A 240 -14.40 9.87 6.32
N ARG A 241 -13.87 10.33 7.47
CA ARG A 241 -13.74 11.76 7.80
C ARG A 241 -12.85 12.52 6.82
N GLU A 242 -11.93 11.84 6.15
CA GLU A 242 -11.01 12.42 5.17
C GLU A 242 -11.72 12.64 3.83
N THR A 243 -12.41 11.61 3.33
CA THR A 243 -13.26 11.72 2.14
C THR A 243 -14.35 12.78 2.33
N HIS A 244 -15.00 12.79 3.49
CA HIS A 244 -15.99 13.79 3.85
C HIS A 244 -15.44 15.22 3.76
N ALA A 245 -14.27 15.47 4.37
CA ALA A 245 -13.62 16.76 4.34
C ALA A 245 -13.18 17.18 2.92
N LEU A 246 -12.73 16.22 2.11
CA LEU A 246 -12.29 16.44 0.74
C LEU A 246 -13.45 16.88 -0.17
N VAL A 247 -14.59 16.18 -0.09
CA VAL A 247 -15.80 16.52 -0.87
C VAL A 247 -16.33 17.90 -0.48
N ILE A 248 -16.39 18.20 0.82
CA ILE A 248 -16.77 19.55 1.30
C ILE A 248 -15.80 20.61 0.77
N ALA A 249 -14.49 20.33 0.79
CA ALA A 249 -13.49 21.26 0.28
C ALA A 249 -13.64 21.52 -1.23
N TRP A 250 -13.94 20.51 -2.03
CA TRP A 250 -14.23 20.67 -3.47
C TRP A 250 -15.48 21.52 -3.69
N ALA A 251 -16.58 21.23 -3.00
CA ALA A 251 -17.81 22.02 -3.11
C ALA A 251 -17.60 23.50 -2.69
N LEU A 252 -16.85 23.75 -1.63
CA LEU A 252 -16.50 25.11 -1.17
C LEU A 252 -15.63 25.90 -2.17
N ARG A 253 -14.84 25.21 -2.99
CA ARG A 253 -14.03 25.85 -4.04
C ARG A 253 -14.87 26.24 -5.25
N GLU A 254 -15.86 25.43 -5.58
CA GLU A 254 -16.76 25.69 -6.71
C GLU A 254 -17.85 26.71 -6.37
N SER A 255 -18.41 26.65 -5.16
CA SER A 255 -19.51 27.54 -4.75
C SER A 255 -19.37 28.04 -3.31
N PRO A 256 -19.25 29.36 -3.08
CA PRO A 256 -19.29 29.95 -1.74
C PRO A 256 -20.63 29.82 -1.01
N GLN A 257 -21.70 29.40 -1.70
CA GLN A 257 -23.04 29.31 -1.12
C GLN A 257 -23.20 28.14 -0.14
N VAL A 258 -22.37 27.09 -0.28
CA VAL A 258 -22.46 25.87 0.55
C VAL A 258 -21.78 26.01 1.93
N VAL A 259 -21.34 27.21 2.33
CA VAL A 259 -20.60 27.41 3.59
C VAL A 259 -21.40 27.01 4.83
N ASP A 260 -22.70 27.30 4.86
CA ASP A 260 -23.54 26.95 6.00
C ASP A 260 -23.86 25.45 6.03
N GLU A 261 -24.09 24.83 4.87
CA GLU A 261 -24.21 23.37 4.73
C GLU A 261 -22.92 22.66 5.17
N ALA A 262 -21.75 23.14 4.71
CA ALA A 262 -20.45 22.62 5.10
C ALA A 262 -20.24 22.68 6.62
N ARG A 263 -20.63 23.80 7.27
CA ARG A 263 -20.52 23.96 8.72
C ARG A 263 -21.42 22.97 9.47
N ALA A 264 -22.64 22.75 8.98
CA ALA A 264 -23.59 21.83 9.59
C ALA A 264 -23.09 20.37 9.59
N ARG A 265 -22.17 20.04 8.67
CA ARG A 265 -21.59 18.70 8.51
C ARG A 265 -20.36 18.45 9.41
N TRP A 266 -19.82 19.46 10.10
CA TRP A 266 -18.69 19.25 11.01
C TRP A 266 -19.15 18.80 12.40
N ASP A 267 -18.63 17.65 12.86
CA ASP A 267 -18.91 17.15 14.21
C ASP A 267 -17.87 17.67 15.21
N THR A 268 -16.59 17.55 14.84
CA THR A 268 -15.45 17.89 15.70
C THR A 268 -14.71 19.11 15.19
N VAL A 269 -13.86 19.67 16.03
CA VAL A 269 -12.93 20.72 15.60
C VAL A 269 -11.99 20.17 14.52
N THR A 270 -11.56 18.92 14.67
CA THR A 270 -10.67 18.26 13.70
C THR A 270 -11.29 18.18 12.30
N ASP A 271 -12.60 17.97 12.16
CA ASP A 271 -13.25 17.90 10.85
C ASP A 271 -13.19 19.23 10.09
N ALA A 272 -13.31 20.36 10.81
CA ALA A 272 -13.09 21.68 10.25
C ALA A 272 -11.63 21.86 9.81
N ALA A 273 -10.65 21.38 10.61
CA ALA A 273 -9.24 21.42 10.20
C ALA A 273 -8.98 20.63 8.92
N ARG A 274 -9.48 19.38 8.82
CA ARG A 274 -9.34 18.54 7.62
C ARG A 274 -9.88 19.25 6.38
N THR A 275 -11.07 19.84 6.51
CA THR A 275 -11.74 20.55 5.41
C THR A 275 -10.92 21.77 4.96
N LEU A 276 -10.41 22.57 5.90
CA LEU A 276 -9.60 23.76 5.58
C LEU A 276 -8.22 23.41 5.00
N TRP A 277 -7.65 22.28 5.44
CA TRP A 277 -6.39 21.77 4.90
C TRP A 277 -6.57 21.29 3.47
N ALA A 278 -7.60 20.47 3.21
CA ALA A 278 -8.00 20.05 1.86
C ALA A 278 -8.39 21.24 0.97
N TYR A 279 -9.06 22.26 1.51
CA TYR A 279 -9.35 23.52 0.79
C TYR A 279 -8.09 24.29 0.38
N SER A 280 -6.98 24.08 1.08
CA SER A 280 -5.66 24.67 0.80
C SER A 280 -4.72 23.73 0.05
N ASP A 281 -5.25 22.71 -0.64
CA ASP A 281 -4.51 21.70 -1.41
C ASP A 281 -3.60 20.80 -0.54
N GLY A 282 -3.86 20.72 0.78
CA GLY A 282 -3.16 19.81 1.69
C GLY A 282 -3.89 18.49 1.92
N ASP A 283 -3.17 17.47 2.39
CA ASP A 283 -3.72 16.15 2.70
C ASP A 283 -4.78 16.21 3.84
N PRO A 284 -6.03 15.77 3.61
CA PRO A 284 -7.07 15.73 4.65
C PRO A 284 -6.74 14.79 5.82
N GLY A 285 -5.73 13.91 5.69
CA GLY A 285 -5.18 13.10 6.78
C GLY A 285 -4.47 13.90 7.88
N LEU A 286 -4.11 15.16 7.59
CA LEU A 286 -3.35 16.08 8.45
C LEU A 286 -1.95 15.54 8.81
N VAL A 287 -1.35 14.75 7.91
CA VAL A 287 -0.01 14.16 8.09
C VAL A 287 1.07 15.10 7.57
N GLU A 288 0.87 15.69 6.39
CA GLU A 288 1.84 16.58 5.77
C GLU A 288 1.75 18.01 6.30
N LEU A 289 2.90 18.55 6.70
CA LEU A 289 3.05 19.92 7.22
C LEU A 289 3.30 20.95 6.11
N SER A 290 3.03 20.63 4.85
CA SER A 290 3.45 21.43 3.68
C SER A 290 2.24 21.90 2.85
N SER A 291 1.76 23.11 3.14
CA SER A 291 1.04 23.95 2.18
C SER A 291 1.04 25.41 2.63
N ARG A 292 0.97 26.34 1.66
CA ARG A 292 0.57 27.72 1.94
C ARG A 292 -0.92 27.69 2.27
N VAL A 293 -1.31 28.10 3.47
CA VAL A 293 -2.74 28.18 3.85
C VAL A 293 -3.41 29.25 2.98
N ARG A 294 -4.41 28.83 2.20
CA ARG A 294 -5.20 29.69 1.31
C ARG A 294 -5.90 30.78 2.11
N ALA A 295 -6.08 31.95 1.50
CA ALA A 295 -6.89 33.00 2.10
C ALA A 295 -8.34 32.50 2.27
N LEU A 296 -8.91 32.69 3.47
CA LEU A 296 -10.26 32.22 3.79
C LEU A 296 -11.27 33.35 3.59
N PRO A 297 -12.35 33.14 2.80
CA PRO A 297 -13.43 34.11 2.68
C PRO A 297 -14.04 34.43 4.06
N ARG A 298 -14.52 35.68 4.23
CA ARG A 298 -15.10 36.15 5.51
C ARG A 298 -16.26 35.28 5.99
N ALA A 299 -17.05 34.71 5.09
CA ALA A 299 -18.12 33.78 5.43
C ALA A 299 -17.56 32.49 6.04
N LEU A 300 -16.61 31.85 5.37
CA LEU A 300 -15.95 30.62 5.85
C LEU A 300 -15.22 30.83 7.18
N ARG A 301 -14.50 31.95 7.34
CA ARG A 301 -13.84 32.31 8.62
C ARG A 301 -14.82 32.38 9.78
N ARG A 302 -15.99 33.03 9.56
CA ARG A 302 -17.04 33.10 10.58
C ARG A 302 -17.62 31.72 10.89
N ALA A 303 -17.89 30.91 9.87
CA ALA A 303 -18.43 29.56 10.05
C ALA A 303 -17.51 28.68 10.91
N VAL A 304 -16.20 28.72 10.64
CA VAL A 304 -15.18 27.97 11.41
C VAL A 304 -15.10 28.46 12.86
N LEU A 305 -15.02 29.77 13.09
CA LEU A 305 -14.96 30.32 14.46
C LEU A 305 -16.24 30.03 15.24
N THR A 306 -17.41 30.10 14.61
CA THR A 306 -18.69 29.70 15.22
C THR A 306 -18.67 28.22 15.62
N HIS A 307 -18.19 27.34 14.75
CA HIS A 307 -18.09 25.90 15.05
C HIS A 307 -17.12 25.61 16.19
N LEU A 308 -15.94 26.20 16.16
CA LEU A 308 -14.94 26.09 17.24
C LEU A 308 -15.52 26.54 18.59
N ASP A 309 -16.21 27.68 18.60
CA ASP A 309 -16.76 28.26 19.82
C ASP A 309 -17.85 27.37 20.43
N SER A 310 -18.68 26.75 19.59
CA SER A 310 -19.77 25.86 20.03
C SER A 310 -19.29 24.56 20.67
N ARG A 311 -18.01 24.19 20.53
CA ARG A 311 -17.43 23.00 21.19
C ARG A 311 -16.91 23.29 22.60
N GLY A 312 -16.80 24.57 22.97
CA GLY A 312 -16.26 25.01 24.27
C GLY A 312 -14.74 24.97 24.34
N ALA A 313 -14.18 25.72 25.29
CA ALA A 313 -12.73 25.94 25.39
C ALA A 313 -11.93 24.65 25.71
N VAL A 314 -12.47 23.77 26.56
CA VAL A 314 -11.80 22.51 26.96
C VAL A 314 -11.67 21.57 25.75
N ASN A 315 -12.80 21.13 25.19
CA ASN A 315 -12.81 20.18 24.07
C ASN A 315 -12.14 20.77 22.83
N GLY A 316 -12.36 22.07 22.55
CA GLY A 316 -11.71 22.75 21.44
C GLY A 316 -10.18 22.76 21.59
N THR A 317 -9.65 23.08 22.77
CA THR A 317 -8.20 23.03 23.02
C THR A 317 -7.66 21.61 22.85
N GLU A 318 -8.36 20.62 23.38
CA GLU A 318 -7.89 19.23 23.35
C GLU A 318 -7.81 18.68 21.93
N ASP A 319 -8.82 18.92 21.10
CA ASP A 319 -8.81 18.56 19.68
C ASP A 319 -7.71 19.32 18.93
N MET A 320 -7.55 20.62 19.21
CA MET A 320 -6.53 21.45 18.57
C MET A 320 -5.11 20.97 18.90
N LEU A 321 -4.85 20.53 20.12
CA LEU A 321 -3.55 20.01 20.55
C LEU A 321 -3.16 18.72 19.84
N ARG A 322 -4.13 17.90 19.40
CA ARG A 322 -3.86 16.70 18.56
C ARG A 322 -3.20 17.06 17.23
N HIS A 323 -3.46 18.26 16.72
CA HIS A 323 -2.93 18.79 15.46
C HIS A 323 -2.38 20.22 15.64
N ALA A 324 -1.54 20.42 16.67
CA ALA A 324 -1.14 21.73 17.13
C ALA A 324 -0.51 22.61 16.03
N THR A 325 0.36 22.04 15.20
CA THR A 325 1.05 22.77 14.11
C THR A 325 0.06 23.24 13.04
N VAL A 326 -0.88 22.38 12.64
CA VAL A 326 -1.95 22.68 11.68
C VAL A 326 -2.78 23.87 12.19
N TRP A 327 -3.24 23.80 13.43
CA TRP A 327 -4.06 24.86 14.01
C TRP A 327 -3.32 26.18 14.21
N LYS A 328 -2.03 26.14 14.59
CA LYS A 328 -1.22 27.38 14.69
C LYS A 328 -1.21 28.13 13.36
N ARG A 329 -1.01 27.41 12.25
CA ARG A 329 -1.03 27.95 10.88
C ARG A 329 -2.43 28.40 10.43
N LEU A 330 -3.46 27.59 10.62
CA LEU A 330 -4.85 28.00 10.31
C LEU A 330 -5.24 29.27 11.09
N GLY A 331 -4.78 29.38 12.34
CA GLY A 331 -5.01 30.54 13.19
C GLY A 331 -4.40 31.84 12.66
N GLU A 332 -3.42 31.80 11.75
CA GLU A 332 -2.88 32.99 11.06
C GLU A 332 -3.90 33.57 10.08
N ARG A 333 -4.76 32.74 9.49
CA ARG A 333 -5.83 33.14 8.56
C ARG A 333 -7.19 33.32 9.24
N LEU A 334 -7.43 32.63 10.36
CA LEU A 334 -8.69 32.70 11.10
C LEU A 334 -8.81 33.95 11.98
N HIS A 335 -7.69 34.53 12.42
CA HIS A 335 -7.65 35.70 13.31
C HIS A 335 -8.55 35.56 14.55
N PRO A 336 -8.33 34.55 15.41
CA PRO A 336 -9.24 34.18 16.50
C PRO A 336 -9.43 35.27 17.57
N TYR A 337 -8.52 36.23 17.67
CA TYR A 337 -8.56 37.31 18.65
C TYR A 337 -9.26 38.58 18.16
N GLU A 338 -9.68 38.67 16.89
CA GLU A 338 -10.37 39.86 16.35
C GLU A 338 -11.76 40.04 16.99
N LYS A 339 -12.43 38.94 17.34
CA LYS A 339 -13.83 38.95 17.82
C LYS A 339 -14.01 38.11 19.08
N VAL A 340 -13.14 38.28 20.06
CA VAL A 340 -13.15 37.51 21.33
C VAL A 340 -14.53 37.51 21.98
N ARG A 341 -15.23 38.65 22.05
CA ARG A 341 -16.57 38.72 22.65
C ARG A 341 -17.63 37.86 21.94
N ARG A 342 -17.44 37.60 20.64
CA ARG A 342 -18.36 36.78 19.84
C ARG A 342 -17.96 35.31 19.82
N TYR A 343 -16.67 35.01 19.92
CA TYR A 343 -16.11 33.65 19.90
C TYR A 343 -15.14 33.42 21.06
N PRO A 344 -15.59 33.58 22.32
CA PRO A 344 -14.70 33.61 23.47
C PRO A 344 -14.08 32.24 23.79
N SER A 345 -14.80 31.14 23.58
CA SER A 345 -14.27 29.78 23.77
C SER A 345 -13.23 29.44 22.69
N ALA A 346 -13.47 29.83 21.44
CA ALA A 346 -12.49 29.66 20.37
C ALA A 346 -11.21 30.46 20.65
N ALA A 347 -11.35 31.71 21.13
CA ALA A 347 -10.22 32.55 21.49
C ALA A 347 -9.40 31.96 22.64
N VAL A 348 -10.05 31.45 23.70
CA VAL A 348 -9.37 30.77 24.81
C VAL A 348 -8.66 29.50 24.35
N ALA A 349 -9.26 28.72 23.44
CA ALA A 349 -8.62 27.52 22.89
C ALA A 349 -7.33 27.84 22.11
N PHE A 350 -7.34 28.91 21.30
CA PHE A 350 -6.13 29.40 20.64
C PHE A 350 -5.09 29.96 21.63
N ALA A 351 -5.53 30.60 22.72
CA ALA A 351 -4.63 31.10 23.76
C ALA A 351 -3.91 29.94 24.47
N ALA A 352 -4.64 28.87 24.82
CA ALA A 352 -4.07 27.66 25.39
C ALA A 352 -3.12 26.94 24.42
N LEU A 353 -3.50 26.81 23.14
CA LEU A 353 -2.66 26.20 22.09
C LEU A 353 -1.33 26.94 21.89
N ARG A 354 -1.36 28.28 21.97
CA ARG A 354 -0.20 29.15 21.67
C ARG A 354 0.58 29.54 22.92
N GLY A 355 0.07 29.28 24.12
CA GLY A 355 0.62 29.82 25.37
C GLY A 355 0.52 31.35 25.43
N THR A 356 -0.55 31.93 24.85
CA THR A 356 -0.71 33.39 24.80
C THR A 356 -0.97 33.95 26.19
N ARG A 357 -0.20 34.99 26.57
CA ARG A 357 -0.49 35.85 27.71
C ARG A 357 -1.37 37.02 27.27
N ALA A 358 -2.38 37.35 28.07
CA ALA A 358 -3.28 38.46 27.82
C ALA A 358 -3.44 39.32 29.06
N GLU A 359 -3.55 40.64 28.89
CA GLU A 359 -3.88 41.55 29.99
C GLU A 359 -5.21 41.14 30.63
N ARG A 360 -5.24 41.02 31.96
CA ARG A 360 -6.41 40.51 32.70
C ARG A 360 -7.68 41.34 32.47
N SER A 361 -7.53 42.65 32.28
CA SER A 361 -8.62 43.61 31.99
C SER A 361 -9.13 43.52 30.54
N GLY A 362 -8.31 43.01 29.62
CA GLY A 362 -8.63 42.93 28.19
C GLY A 362 -9.61 41.80 27.88
N ALA A 363 -10.27 41.89 26.72
CA ALA A 363 -11.33 40.94 26.33
C ALA A 363 -10.87 39.46 26.35
N LEU A 364 -9.62 39.18 25.94
CA LEU A 364 -9.07 37.82 26.00
C LEU A 364 -8.73 37.40 27.44
N GLY A 365 -8.20 38.29 28.27
CA GLY A 365 -7.90 37.99 29.67
C GLY A 365 -9.17 37.70 30.47
N GLN A 366 -10.23 38.49 30.27
CA GLN A 366 -11.55 38.24 30.85
C GLN A 366 -12.11 36.89 30.41
N ALA A 367 -12.09 36.60 29.10
CA ALA A 367 -12.57 35.33 28.57
C ALA A 367 -11.81 34.11 29.14
N ILE A 368 -10.50 34.23 29.38
CA ILE A 368 -9.67 33.21 30.04
C ILE A 368 -10.14 32.98 31.48
N VAL A 369 -10.27 34.05 32.28
CA VAL A 369 -10.62 33.96 33.69
C VAL A 369 -12.02 33.38 33.88
N GLU A 370 -12.99 33.82 33.08
CA GLU A 370 -14.38 33.35 33.12
C GLU A 370 -14.54 31.85 32.80
N ARG A 371 -13.56 31.25 32.09
CA ARG A 371 -13.59 29.84 31.66
C ARG A 371 -12.67 28.95 32.48
N ALA A 372 -12.10 29.45 33.58
CA ALA A 372 -11.29 28.65 34.49
C ALA A 372 -12.11 27.46 35.04
N CYS A 373 -11.53 26.27 35.02
CA CYS A 373 -12.14 25.04 35.54
C CYS A 373 -11.05 24.01 35.85
N ASP A 374 -11.42 22.84 36.37
CA ASP A 374 -10.47 21.78 36.75
C ASP A 374 -9.55 21.31 35.60
N GLN A 375 -9.92 21.54 34.35
CA GLN A 375 -9.12 21.20 33.18
C GLN A 375 -8.41 22.41 32.55
N LEU A 376 -8.79 23.64 32.90
CA LEU A 376 -8.20 24.88 32.38
C LEU A 376 -7.53 25.64 33.51
N ASP A 377 -6.24 25.37 33.68
CA ASP A 377 -5.42 26.02 34.69
C ASP A 377 -5.07 27.43 34.24
N VAL A 378 -5.62 28.41 34.96
CA VAL A 378 -5.32 29.82 34.74
C VAL A 378 -4.16 30.23 35.65
N SER A 379 -3.08 30.68 35.03
CA SER A 379 -1.93 31.26 35.72
C SER A 379 -2.00 32.78 35.64
N THR A 380 -1.89 33.46 36.78
CA THR A 380 -1.68 34.92 36.84
C THR A 380 -0.20 35.21 36.94
N HIS A 381 0.30 36.12 36.13
CA HIS A 381 1.72 36.49 36.08
C HIS A 381 1.98 37.83 36.78
N PRO A 382 3.22 38.10 37.24
CA PRO A 382 3.55 39.34 37.95
C PRO A 382 3.30 40.63 37.15
N ASP A 383 3.31 40.55 35.82
CA ASP A 383 3.06 41.65 34.88
C ASP A 383 1.56 41.99 34.70
N GLY A 384 0.68 41.39 35.51
CA GLY A 384 -0.78 41.60 35.43
C GLY A 384 -1.46 40.84 34.29
N THR A 385 -0.72 40.01 33.54
CA THR A 385 -1.30 39.16 32.50
C THR A 385 -1.77 37.82 33.06
N VAL A 386 -2.67 37.18 32.32
CA VAL A 386 -3.15 35.82 32.57
C VAL A 386 -2.83 34.93 31.36
N SER A 387 -2.57 33.66 31.63
CA SER A 387 -2.48 32.60 30.61
C SER A 387 -3.27 31.38 31.05
N VAL A 388 -3.60 30.51 30.10
CA VAL A 388 -4.33 29.26 30.36
C VAL A 388 -3.57 28.06 29.83
N ARG A 389 -3.59 26.95 30.55
CA ARG A 389 -3.09 25.64 30.12
C ARG A 389 -4.16 24.58 30.31
N LEU A 390 -4.27 23.66 29.34
CA LEU A 390 -5.14 22.49 29.45
C LEU A 390 -4.44 21.35 30.22
N ARG A 391 -5.09 20.82 31.26
CA ARG A 391 -4.84 19.48 31.80
C ARG A 391 -5.64 18.47 30.97
N SER A 392 -4.98 17.84 29.99
CA SER A 392 -5.66 16.96 29.04
C SER A 392 -6.21 15.71 29.71
N HIS A 393 -7.27 15.14 29.13
CA HIS A 393 -7.84 13.88 29.60
C HIS A 393 -6.78 12.76 29.62
N ALA A 394 -5.96 12.67 28.57
CA ALA A 394 -4.86 11.70 28.50
C ALA A 394 -3.88 11.85 29.67
N SER A 395 -3.52 13.08 30.05
CA SER A 395 -2.60 13.31 31.18
C SER A 395 -3.18 12.82 32.52
N LEU A 396 -4.49 12.97 32.72
CA LEU A 396 -5.16 12.49 33.93
C LEU A 396 -5.17 10.96 33.99
N VAL A 397 -5.37 10.29 32.84
CA VAL A 397 -5.30 8.83 32.74
C VAL A 397 -3.88 8.32 33.03
N GLU A 398 -2.85 8.92 32.44
CA GLU A 398 -1.46 8.53 32.71
C GLU A 398 -1.08 8.71 34.17
N GLN A 399 -1.55 9.79 34.81
CA GLN A 399 -1.31 10.02 36.24
C GLN A 399 -1.94 8.93 37.11
N ALA A 400 -3.17 8.51 36.80
CA ALA A 400 -3.85 7.42 37.52
C ALA A 400 -3.11 6.08 37.34
N LEU A 401 -2.73 5.74 36.10
CA LEU A 401 -2.01 4.50 35.81
C LEU A 401 -0.62 4.47 36.45
N ALA A 402 0.13 5.58 36.41
CA ALA A 402 1.43 5.69 37.06
C ALA A 402 1.35 5.55 38.59
N GLY A 403 0.22 5.96 39.19
CA GLY A 403 -0.08 5.76 40.61
C GLY A 403 -0.63 4.37 40.96
N GLY A 404 -0.80 3.47 39.99
CA GLY A 404 -1.43 2.15 40.19
C GLY A 404 -2.95 2.19 40.37
N ASP A 405 -3.61 3.34 40.19
CA ASP A 405 -5.06 3.51 40.30
C ASP A 405 -5.77 3.10 39.00
N VAL A 406 -5.86 1.79 38.77
CA VAL A 406 -6.53 1.21 37.59
C VAL A 406 -8.01 1.59 37.56
N THR A 407 -8.71 1.52 38.71
CA THR A 407 -10.13 1.88 38.81
C THR A 407 -10.38 3.36 38.47
N GLY A 408 -9.50 4.26 38.92
CA GLY A 408 -9.55 5.67 38.55
C GLY A 408 -9.28 5.92 37.08
N ALA A 409 -8.31 5.20 36.50
CA ALA A 409 -8.04 5.25 35.06
C ALA A 409 -9.25 4.77 34.24
N VAL A 410 -9.89 3.66 34.63
CA VAL A 410 -11.10 3.13 34.00
C VAL A 410 -12.26 4.13 34.08
N ARG A 411 -12.48 4.75 35.25
CA ARG A 411 -13.52 5.78 35.43
C ARG A 411 -13.31 6.99 34.51
N LEU A 412 -12.05 7.41 34.32
CA LEU A 412 -11.71 8.49 33.38
C LEU A 412 -11.95 8.04 31.93
N LEU A 413 -11.50 6.84 31.56
CA LEU A 413 -11.61 6.29 30.20
C LEU A 413 -13.05 5.95 29.79
N THR A 414 -13.95 5.64 30.72
CA THR A 414 -15.38 5.42 30.45
C THR A 414 -16.07 6.66 29.86
N ARG A 415 -15.54 7.86 30.14
CA ARG A 415 -15.98 9.12 29.51
C ARG A 415 -15.59 9.22 28.03
N ARG A 416 -14.60 8.43 27.60
CA ARG A 416 -14.14 8.31 26.21
C ARG A 416 -14.00 6.83 25.83
N PRO A 417 -15.12 6.13 25.62
CA PRO A 417 -15.14 4.70 25.32
C PRO A 417 -14.09 4.22 24.30
N GLY A 418 -13.93 4.94 23.18
CA GLY A 418 -12.93 4.56 22.18
C GLY A 418 -11.49 4.59 22.67
N ASP A 419 -11.14 5.42 23.66
CA ASP A 419 -9.80 5.44 24.26
C ASP A 419 -9.65 4.30 25.29
N LEU A 420 -10.73 3.92 25.98
CA LEU A 420 -10.77 2.75 26.87
C LEU A 420 -10.41 1.48 26.11
N TRP A 421 -11.12 1.21 25.01
CA TRP A 421 -10.92 0.00 24.19
C TRP A 421 -9.54 -0.04 23.52
N ARG A 422 -9.00 1.11 23.08
CA ARG A 422 -7.64 1.18 22.53
C ARG A 422 -6.53 0.96 23.57
N ARG A 423 -6.85 1.07 24.86
CA ARG A 423 -5.92 0.84 25.98
C ARG A 423 -6.18 -0.47 26.71
N LEU A 424 -7.06 -1.32 26.17
CA LEU A 424 -7.49 -2.57 26.78
C LEU A 424 -6.32 -3.47 27.21
N ASP A 425 -5.37 -3.76 26.32
CA ASP A 425 -4.19 -4.59 26.66
C ASP A 425 -3.39 -4.00 27.83
N HIS A 426 -3.22 -2.67 27.88
CA HIS A 426 -2.52 -2.01 28.98
C HIS A 426 -3.32 -2.09 30.29
N LEU A 427 -4.64 -1.85 30.24
CA LEU A 427 -5.51 -1.92 31.42
C LEU A 427 -5.56 -3.32 32.02
N LEU A 428 -5.66 -4.37 31.19
CA LEU A 428 -5.66 -5.76 31.65
C LEU A 428 -4.33 -6.11 32.33
N ARG A 429 -3.20 -5.65 31.78
CA ARG A 429 -1.88 -5.87 32.39
C ARG A 429 -1.67 -5.07 33.67
N ALA A 430 -2.18 -3.84 33.71
CA ALA A 430 -2.11 -2.99 34.91
C ALA A 430 -3.00 -3.55 36.05
N ALA A 431 -4.15 -4.15 35.71
CA ALA A 431 -5.00 -4.86 36.66
C ALA A 431 -4.31 -6.11 37.23
N GLY A 432 -3.47 -6.79 36.44
CA GLY A 432 -2.81 -8.03 36.83
C GLY A 432 -3.85 -9.08 37.26
N ASP A 433 -3.59 -9.76 38.38
CA ASP A 433 -4.50 -10.76 38.95
C ASP A 433 -5.49 -10.17 39.96
N SER A 434 -5.60 -8.85 40.08
CA SER A 434 -6.51 -8.18 41.02
C SER A 434 -7.97 -8.38 40.60
N PRO A 435 -8.79 -9.13 41.37
CA PRO A 435 -10.17 -9.42 40.96
C PRO A 435 -11.04 -8.16 40.88
N SER A 436 -10.83 -7.19 41.78
CA SER A 436 -11.56 -5.92 41.78
C SER A 436 -11.20 -5.05 40.58
N SER A 437 -9.91 -4.99 40.20
CA SER A 437 -9.46 -4.21 39.05
C SER A 437 -9.94 -4.84 37.73
N LEU A 438 -9.86 -6.17 37.61
CA LEU A 438 -10.38 -6.90 36.44
C LEU A 438 -11.90 -6.73 36.34
N ALA A 439 -12.64 -6.83 37.44
CA ALA A 439 -14.09 -6.60 37.44
C ALA A 439 -14.45 -5.17 37.02
N ALA A 440 -13.68 -4.16 37.46
CA ALA A 440 -13.87 -2.78 37.04
C ALA A 440 -13.64 -2.60 35.53
N VAL A 441 -12.58 -3.21 34.97
CA VAL A 441 -12.30 -3.18 33.53
C VAL A 441 -13.45 -3.87 32.76
N THR A 442 -13.81 -5.09 33.12
CA THR A 442 -14.86 -5.87 32.42
C THR A 442 -16.22 -5.17 32.47
N SER A 443 -16.61 -4.63 33.63
CA SER A 443 -17.88 -3.89 33.76
C SER A 443 -17.90 -2.64 32.87
N ALA A 444 -16.78 -1.90 32.82
CA ALA A 444 -16.67 -0.74 31.95
C ALA A 444 -16.67 -1.12 30.46
N LEU A 445 -16.12 -2.27 30.08
CA LEU A 445 -16.20 -2.78 28.71
C LEU A 445 -17.66 -3.08 28.33
N GLN A 446 -18.40 -3.79 29.18
CA GLN A 446 -19.82 -4.09 28.94
C GLN A 446 -20.68 -2.82 28.82
N GLU A 447 -20.49 -1.86 29.73
CA GLU A 447 -21.21 -0.58 29.70
C GLU A 447 -20.91 0.22 28.42
N THR A 448 -19.66 0.18 27.96
CA THR A 448 -19.19 1.07 26.90
C THR A 448 -19.21 0.47 25.50
N ALA A 449 -19.32 -0.86 25.36
CA ALA A 449 -19.31 -1.53 24.06
C ALA A 449 -20.34 -0.92 23.06
N PRO A 450 -21.61 -0.67 23.45
CA PRO A 450 -22.61 -0.06 22.56
C PRO A 450 -22.19 1.29 21.99
N ARG A 451 -21.43 2.08 22.76
CA ARG A 451 -21.03 3.45 22.42
C ARG A 451 -19.75 3.52 21.56
N VAL A 452 -19.24 2.39 21.10
CA VAL A 452 -17.98 2.28 20.36
C VAL A 452 -18.23 1.77 18.96
N SER A 453 -17.48 2.30 17.99
CA SER A 453 -17.60 1.88 16.59
C SER A 453 -17.17 0.42 16.42
N PRO A 454 -17.84 -0.37 15.56
CA PRO A 454 -17.53 -1.79 15.33
C PRO A 454 -16.04 -2.06 15.08
N GLY A 455 -15.40 -1.27 14.21
CA GLY A 455 -13.98 -1.42 13.89
C GLY A 455 -13.03 -1.24 15.10
N VAL A 456 -13.40 -0.50 16.13
CA VAL A 456 -12.58 -0.36 17.35
C VAL A 456 -12.76 -1.57 18.27
N LEU A 457 -13.97 -2.07 18.44
CA LEU A 457 -14.26 -3.29 19.21
C LEU A 457 -13.55 -4.49 18.59
N SER A 458 -13.75 -4.64 17.29
CA SER A 458 -13.11 -5.63 16.43
C SER A 458 -11.59 -5.62 16.56
N ALA A 459 -10.95 -4.46 16.37
CA ALA A 459 -9.49 -4.34 16.50
C ALA A 459 -9.00 -4.62 17.93
N ALA A 460 -9.75 -4.20 18.95
CA ALA A 460 -9.39 -4.41 20.35
C ALA A 460 -9.43 -5.91 20.73
N ALA A 461 -10.45 -6.64 20.30
CA ALA A 461 -10.55 -8.09 20.49
C ALA A 461 -9.42 -8.83 19.77
N ALA A 462 -9.16 -8.49 18.50
CA ALA A 462 -8.12 -9.14 17.72
C ALA A 462 -6.71 -8.92 18.31
N GLN A 463 -6.43 -7.73 18.87
CA GLN A 463 -5.13 -7.44 19.50
C GLN A 463 -4.82 -8.33 20.73
N LEU A 464 -5.84 -8.95 21.33
CA LEU A 464 -5.69 -9.88 22.44
C LEU A 464 -5.33 -11.31 22.01
N SER A 465 -5.51 -11.67 20.74
CA SER A 465 -5.09 -12.97 20.22
C SER A 465 -3.61 -13.23 20.54
N HIS A 466 -3.30 -14.45 20.99
CA HIS A 466 -1.95 -14.91 21.36
C HIS A 466 -1.28 -14.15 22.52
N ARG A 467 -2.01 -13.30 23.28
CA ARG A 467 -1.44 -12.62 24.45
C ARG A 467 -1.28 -13.52 25.67
N ASP A 468 -1.91 -14.69 25.67
CA ASP A 468 -1.74 -15.80 26.61
C ASP A 468 -0.44 -16.59 26.41
N ALA A 469 0.09 -16.62 25.18
CA ALA A 469 1.34 -17.29 24.84
C ALA A 469 2.51 -16.31 24.62
N THR A 470 2.48 -15.13 25.26
CA THR A 470 3.50 -14.10 25.08
C THR A 470 4.89 -14.60 25.53
N VAL A 471 5.79 -14.84 24.57
CA VAL A 471 7.20 -15.16 24.84
C VAL A 471 7.96 -13.88 25.17
N ARG A 472 8.65 -13.84 26.32
CA ARG A 472 9.43 -12.67 26.73
C ARG A 472 10.87 -12.78 26.23
N ALA A 473 11.44 -11.64 25.88
CA ALA A 473 12.87 -11.52 25.68
C ALA A 473 13.62 -11.90 26.96
N SER A 474 14.69 -12.69 26.85
CA SER A 474 15.48 -13.08 28.01
C SER A 474 16.28 -11.89 28.56
N PRO A 475 16.69 -11.91 29.84
CA PRO A 475 17.59 -10.88 30.38
C PRO A 475 18.90 -10.76 29.59
N ALA A 476 19.40 -11.87 29.01
CA ALA A 476 20.56 -11.87 28.15
C ALA A 476 20.30 -11.07 26.86
N ASP A 477 19.17 -11.30 26.20
CA ASP A 477 18.79 -10.58 24.97
C ASP A 477 18.68 -9.07 25.22
N VAL A 478 18.04 -8.69 26.34
CA VAL A 478 17.90 -7.29 26.75
C VAL A 478 19.27 -6.66 27.02
N ALA A 479 20.17 -7.38 27.68
CA ALA A 479 21.52 -6.88 27.97
C ALA A 479 22.36 -6.72 26.68
N VAL A 480 22.26 -7.65 25.73
CA VAL A 480 22.91 -7.53 24.40
C VAL A 480 22.36 -6.30 23.68
N LEU A 481 21.03 -6.10 23.69
CA LEU A 481 20.40 -4.94 23.08
C LEU A 481 20.86 -3.61 23.70
N GLN A 482 20.92 -3.52 25.03
CA GLN A 482 21.38 -2.32 25.74
C GLN A 482 22.83 -1.97 25.37
N ARG A 483 23.72 -2.97 25.26
CA ARG A 483 25.10 -2.79 24.78
C ARG A 483 25.12 -2.29 23.34
N SER A 484 24.30 -2.87 22.46
CA SER A 484 24.18 -2.42 21.06
C SER A 484 23.66 -0.97 20.98
N ARG A 485 22.64 -0.59 21.76
CA ARG A 485 22.15 0.80 21.86
C ARG A 485 23.25 1.76 22.28
N ALA A 486 23.99 1.42 23.34
CA ALA A 486 25.09 2.23 23.83
C ALA A 486 26.21 2.40 22.78
N GLY A 487 26.56 1.32 22.08
CA GLY A 487 27.52 1.35 20.98
C GLY A 487 27.07 2.21 19.80
N ALA A 488 25.80 2.10 19.40
CA ALA A 488 25.23 2.91 18.32
C ALA A 488 25.19 4.41 18.67
N LEU A 489 24.80 4.75 19.91
CA LEU A 489 24.85 6.11 20.44
C LEU A 489 26.28 6.67 20.45
N ALA A 490 27.26 5.87 20.86
CA ALA A 490 28.67 6.26 20.84
C ALA A 490 29.19 6.51 19.41
N ALA A 491 28.88 5.60 18.47
CA ALA A 491 29.26 5.76 17.07
C ALA A 491 28.60 6.99 16.42
N ARG A 492 27.33 7.27 16.73
CA ARG A 492 26.63 8.48 16.26
C ARG A 492 27.28 9.75 16.80
N ARG A 493 27.60 9.80 18.10
CA ARG A 493 28.34 10.93 18.71
C ARG A 493 29.70 11.11 18.07
N ALA A 494 30.42 10.02 17.79
CA ALA A 494 31.70 10.08 17.10
C ALA A 494 31.57 10.66 15.68
N ARG A 495 30.52 10.29 14.91
CA ARG A 495 30.23 10.89 13.59
C ARG A 495 29.86 12.38 13.68
N GLU A 496 29.03 12.76 14.65
CA GLU A 496 28.66 14.16 14.91
C GLU A 496 29.83 15.00 15.42
N GLN A 497 30.85 14.37 16.01
CA GLN A 497 32.11 15.02 16.41
C GLN A 497 33.16 15.07 15.30
N THR A 498 33.10 14.15 14.32
CA THR A 498 33.99 14.12 13.15
C THR A 498 33.45 14.91 11.96
N THR A 499 32.24 15.48 12.04
CA THR A 499 31.80 16.54 11.13
C THR A 499 32.54 17.86 11.40
N VAL A 500 33.83 17.87 11.09
CA VAL A 500 34.53 19.05 10.57
C VAL A 500 33.83 19.39 9.23
N PRO A 501 33.55 20.66 8.89
CA PRO A 501 32.99 20.98 7.58
C PRO A 501 33.86 20.35 6.50
N MET A 502 33.30 19.46 5.68
CA MET A 502 33.95 18.93 4.48
C MET A 502 34.13 20.08 3.48
N ALA A 503 35.15 20.89 3.73
CA ALA A 503 35.72 21.85 2.82
C ALA A 503 37.23 21.60 2.79
N THR A 504 37.61 20.38 2.39
CA THR A 504 38.86 20.00 1.70
C THR A 504 38.84 18.49 1.57
N SER A 505 38.02 17.95 0.65
CA SER A 505 38.25 16.60 0.17
C SER A 505 39.57 16.57 -0.61
N LEU A 506 40.20 15.40 -0.69
CA LEU A 506 41.37 15.15 -1.56
C LEU A 506 41.12 15.66 -3.00
N ASP A 507 39.86 15.60 -3.42
CA ASP A 507 39.33 16.11 -4.68
C ASP A 507 39.48 17.63 -4.86
N GLY A 508 39.41 18.40 -3.76
CA GLY A 508 39.71 19.83 -3.74
C GLY A 508 41.21 20.13 -3.83
N VAL A 509 42.05 19.30 -3.19
CA VAL A 509 43.52 19.42 -3.28
C VAL A 509 44.02 19.06 -4.68
N LEU A 510 43.46 18.00 -5.29
CA LEU A 510 43.78 17.57 -6.65
C LEU A 510 43.31 18.57 -7.71
N ARG A 511 42.12 19.17 -7.54
CA ARG A 511 41.65 20.25 -8.43
C ARG A 511 42.52 21.51 -8.35
N ASP A 512 43.02 21.84 -7.17
CA ASP A 512 43.89 23.00 -6.97
C ASP A 512 45.33 22.74 -7.46
N ALA A 513 45.80 21.50 -7.41
CA ALA A 513 47.05 21.07 -8.05
C ALA A 513 46.93 21.02 -9.58
N ALA A 514 45.83 20.49 -10.12
CA ALA A 514 45.57 20.45 -11.57
C ALA A 514 45.48 21.84 -12.20
N ARG A 515 44.84 22.80 -11.49
CA ARG A 515 44.82 24.22 -11.91
C ARG A 515 46.21 24.87 -11.88
N ARG A 516 47.03 24.54 -10.87
CA ARG A 516 48.40 25.08 -10.74
C ARG A 516 49.39 24.51 -11.75
N HIS A 517 49.16 23.29 -12.24
CA HIS A 517 50.07 22.59 -13.17
C HIS A 517 49.54 22.42 -14.60
N GLY A 518 48.37 22.99 -14.93
CA GLY A 518 47.87 23.06 -16.31
C GLY A 518 47.48 21.71 -16.94
N TRP A 519 47.09 20.73 -16.12
CA TRP A 519 46.69 19.40 -16.62
C TRP A 519 45.30 19.48 -17.28
N SER A 520 45.13 18.85 -18.44
CA SER A 520 43.84 18.79 -19.14
C SER A 520 42.85 17.93 -18.34
N SER A 521 41.55 18.22 -18.49
CA SER A 521 40.45 17.52 -17.80
C SER A 521 40.50 15.99 -17.95
N ALA A 522 41.06 15.49 -19.06
CA ALA A 522 41.22 14.08 -19.36
C ALA A 522 42.15 13.32 -18.37
N VAL A 523 43.15 13.99 -17.78
CA VAL A 523 44.06 13.34 -16.80
C VAL A 523 43.41 13.24 -15.42
N THR A 524 42.42 14.09 -15.13
CA THR A 524 41.71 14.10 -13.84
C THR A 524 40.64 13.01 -13.77
N GLU A 525 39.97 12.72 -14.89
CA GLU A 525 39.00 11.62 -15.01
C GLU A 525 39.68 10.23 -14.97
N SER A 526 40.88 10.10 -15.54
CA SER A 526 41.59 8.82 -15.56
C SER A 526 42.11 8.37 -14.17
N PHE A 527 42.21 9.29 -13.21
CA PHE A 527 42.58 8.97 -11.82
C PHE A 527 41.37 8.54 -10.97
N GLN A 528 40.15 8.95 -11.33
CA GLN A 528 38.92 8.54 -10.62
C GLN A 528 38.54 7.08 -10.94
N SER A 529 38.92 6.55 -12.10
CA SER A 529 38.63 5.16 -12.50
C SER A 529 39.56 4.11 -11.86
N SER A 530 40.55 4.52 -11.06
CA SER A 530 41.61 3.62 -10.54
C SER A 530 41.50 3.33 -9.04
N VAL A 531 40.46 3.81 -8.35
CA VAL A 531 40.22 3.43 -6.95
C VAL A 531 39.33 2.19 -6.93
N ALA A 532 39.96 1.02 -6.90
CA ALA A 532 39.28 -0.24 -6.60
C ALA A 532 38.49 -0.11 -5.28
N PRO A 533 37.27 -0.67 -5.17
CA PRO A 533 36.61 -0.76 -3.87
C PRO A 533 37.52 -1.58 -2.96
N ALA A 534 37.95 -0.97 -1.86
CA ALA A 534 38.73 -1.66 -0.84
C ALA A 534 37.95 -2.93 -0.43
N GLN A 535 38.56 -4.09 -0.68
CA GLN A 535 38.09 -5.36 -0.16
C GLN A 535 37.93 -5.22 1.36
N ALA A 536 36.69 -5.28 1.83
CA ALA A 536 36.40 -5.29 3.25
C ALA A 536 37.01 -6.55 3.87
N VAL A 537 38.08 -6.36 4.62
CA VAL A 537 38.68 -7.37 5.49
C VAL A 537 37.58 -7.94 6.40
N GLY A 538 37.43 -9.26 6.37
CA GLY A 538 36.45 -9.98 7.16
C GLY A 538 36.55 -9.63 8.64
N GLN A 539 35.44 -9.12 9.19
CA GLN A 539 35.22 -9.09 10.63
C GLN A 539 34.41 -10.31 11.04
N PRO A 540 34.65 -10.88 12.24
CA PRO A 540 33.85 -11.99 12.74
C PRO A 540 32.40 -11.54 12.89
N GLN A 541 31.46 -12.29 12.30
CA GLN A 541 30.03 -12.05 12.46
C GLN A 541 29.62 -12.31 13.91
N ALA A 542 29.47 -11.24 14.69
CA ALA A 542 28.57 -11.23 15.84
C ALA A 542 27.14 -10.99 15.33
N PRO A 543 26.09 -11.53 15.98
CA PRO A 543 24.71 -11.35 15.54
C PRO A 543 24.40 -9.85 15.39
N SER A 544 24.10 -9.44 14.17
CA SER A 544 24.05 -8.04 13.76
C SER A 544 22.78 -7.34 14.25
N LEU A 545 22.83 -6.81 15.47
CA LEU A 545 21.84 -5.85 15.97
C LEU A 545 22.09 -4.47 15.34
N VAL A 546 21.68 -4.30 14.09
CA VAL A 546 21.77 -3.00 13.41
C VAL A 546 20.92 -1.96 14.15
N GLY A 547 21.59 -0.92 14.69
CA GLY A 547 20.94 0.28 15.22
C GLY A 547 20.38 0.20 16.65
N GLY A 548 20.80 -0.77 17.48
CA GLY A 548 20.36 -0.84 18.88
C GLY A 548 18.88 -1.20 19.04
N ARG A 549 18.36 -2.08 18.19
CA ARG A 549 16.96 -2.54 18.21
C ARG A 549 16.91 -4.07 18.23
N PRO A 550 15.85 -4.69 18.79
CA PRO A 550 15.66 -6.15 18.69
C PRO A 550 15.79 -6.63 17.25
N GLY A 551 16.57 -7.69 17.03
CA GLY A 551 16.75 -8.32 15.72
C GLY A 551 15.63 -9.33 15.41
N PRO A 552 15.50 -9.76 14.14
CA PRO A 552 14.66 -10.89 13.77
C PRO A 552 14.96 -12.13 14.64
N GLY A 553 13.91 -12.83 15.08
CA GLY A 553 14.03 -14.01 15.95
C GLY A 553 14.09 -13.72 17.46
N MET A 554 14.33 -12.47 17.88
CA MET A 554 14.18 -12.05 19.28
C MET A 554 12.71 -11.71 19.56
N PRO A 555 12.11 -12.17 20.68
CA PRO A 555 10.75 -11.77 21.07
C PRO A 555 10.65 -10.25 21.20
N ARG A 556 9.84 -9.63 20.34
CA ARG A 556 9.76 -8.17 20.22
C ARG A 556 8.34 -7.70 19.96
N ARG A 557 8.15 -6.39 20.08
CA ARG A 557 6.94 -5.68 19.69
C ARG A 557 7.27 -4.73 18.58
N VAL A 558 6.47 -4.76 17.52
CA VAL A 558 6.60 -3.88 16.37
C VAL A 558 5.50 -2.82 16.44
N PHE A 559 5.91 -1.56 16.41
CA PHE A 559 5.01 -0.41 16.38
C PHE A 559 5.26 0.39 15.11
N PHE A 560 4.18 0.84 14.48
CA PHE A 560 4.22 1.78 13.38
C PHE A 560 3.81 3.16 13.91
N PRO A 561 4.72 4.17 13.92
CA PRO A 561 4.37 5.52 14.32
C PRO A 561 3.22 6.04 13.47
N ARG A 562 2.33 6.83 14.10
CA ARG A 562 1.14 7.34 13.44
C ARG A 562 1.49 8.10 12.16
N GLY A 563 0.92 7.65 11.03
CA GLY A 563 1.14 8.26 9.72
C GLY A 563 2.39 7.75 8.99
N SER A 564 3.16 6.82 9.57
CA SER A 564 4.26 6.15 8.91
C SER A 564 4.03 4.65 8.87
N VAL A 565 4.00 4.09 7.67
CA VAL A 565 4.00 2.65 7.42
C VAL A 565 5.39 2.07 7.19
N VAL A 566 6.34 2.98 7.03
CA VAL A 566 7.71 2.73 6.63
C VAL A 566 8.61 2.55 7.85
N THR A 567 8.41 3.42 8.83
CA THR A 567 9.22 3.43 10.04
C THR A 567 8.64 2.44 11.03
N THR A 568 9.41 1.42 11.39
CA THR A 568 9.08 0.59 12.54
C THR A 568 9.83 1.11 13.77
N TRP A 569 9.16 1.07 14.92
CA TRP A 569 9.78 1.13 16.22
C TRP A 569 9.67 -0.26 16.84
N THR A 570 10.78 -0.83 17.31
CA THR A 570 10.75 -2.14 17.96
C THR A 570 11.33 -2.09 19.38
N GLU A 571 10.65 -2.77 20.29
CA GLU A 571 11.09 -2.97 21.69
C GLU A 571 11.07 -4.45 22.04
N PRO A 572 11.94 -4.91 22.95
CA PRO A 572 11.82 -6.25 23.52
C PRO A 572 10.41 -6.48 24.05
N GLU A 573 9.89 -7.68 23.82
CA GLU A 573 8.66 -8.10 24.50
C GLU A 573 9.00 -8.46 25.94
N ASN A 574 8.51 -7.67 26.88
CA ASN A 574 8.77 -7.81 28.31
C ASN A 574 7.49 -7.93 29.14
N ARG A 575 6.32 -7.91 28.50
CA ARG A 575 5.04 -7.92 29.19
C ARG A 575 4.66 -9.33 29.63
N THR A 576 3.98 -9.43 30.78
CA THR A 576 3.46 -10.71 31.31
C THR A 576 2.27 -11.20 30.50
N ALA A 577 2.24 -12.48 30.13
CA ALA A 577 1.11 -13.08 29.42
C ALA A 577 -0.24 -12.80 30.13
N LEU A 578 -1.29 -12.58 29.35
CA LEU A 578 -2.65 -12.42 29.88
C LEU A 578 -3.26 -13.79 30.15
N LEU A 579 -4.16 -13.88 31.14
CA LEU A 579 -4.88 -15.13 31.40
C LEU A 579 -5.81 -15.47 30.22
N PRO A 580 -5.85 -16.74 29.75
CA PRO A 580 -6.77 -17.16 28.69
C PRO A 580 -8.23 -16.85 28.99
N SER A 581 -8.66 -17.00 30.25
CA SER A 581 -10.02 -16.67 30.70
C SER A 581 -10.36 -15.19 30.55
N THR A 582 -9.41 -14.30 30.82
CA THR A 582 -9.57 -12.85 30.63
C THR A 582 -9.73 -12.52 29.13
N ILE A 583 -8.90 -13.12 28.27
CA ILE A 583 -9.02 -12.95 26.81
C ILE A 583 -10.38 -13.45 26.32
N ALA A 584 -10.79 -14.65 26.75
CA ALA A 584 -12.07 -15.25 26.38
C ALA A 584 -13.26 -14.36 26.81
N THR A 585 -13.21 -13.81 28.02
CA THR A 585 -14.25 -12.90 28.54
C THR A 585 -14.38 -11.65 27.67
N VAL A 586 -13.26 -11.02 27.32
CA VAL A 586 -13.31 -9.79 26.50
C VAL A 586 -13.72 -10.08 25.05
N ARG A 587 -13.28 -11.22 24.48
CA ARG A 587 -13.74 -11.66 23.15
C ARG A 587 -15.24 -11.92 23.14
N ALA A 588 -15.79 -12.58 24.17
CA ALA A 588 -17.22 -12.81 24.29
C ALA A 588 -18.01 -11.49 24.32
N ILE A 589 -17.57 -10.49 25.09
CA ILE A 589 -18.22 -9.16 25.10
C ILE A 589 -18.27 -8.55 23.69
N VAL A 590 -17.19 -8.64 22.93
CA VAL A 590 -17.13 -8.10 21.56
C VAL A 590 -17.98 -8.92 20.59
N ASP A 591 -17.89 -10.25 20.66
CA ASP A 591 -18.66 -11.15 19.80
C ASP A 591 -20.17 -10.96 20.04
N ASP A 592 -20.61 -10.90 21.31
CA ASP A 592 -22.00 -10.68 21.69
C ASP A 592 -22.50 -9.30 21.22
N GLU A 593 -21.71 -8.25 21.42
CA GLU A 593 -22.06 -6.89 20.99
C GLU A 593 -22.17 -6.78 19.47
N LEU A 594 -21.21 -7.30 18.71
CA LEU A 594 -21.18 -7.17 17.25
C LEU A 594 -22.21 -8.10 16.57
N THR A 595 -22.43 -9.29 17.11
CA THR A 595 -23.52 -10.20 16.69
C THR A 595 -24.88 -9.57 17.02
N GLY A 596 -25.02 -8.95 18.20
CA GLY A 596 -26.21 -8.20 18.60
C GLY A 596 -26.53 -7.07 17.64
N ARG A 597 -25.54 -6.30 17.20
CA ARG A 597 -25.71 -5.27 16.15
C ARG A 597 -26.10 -5.84 14.80
N ALA A 598 -25.54 -6.98 14.42
CA ALA A 598 -25.88 -7.63 13.15
C ALA A 598 -27.33 -8.17 13.15
N SER A 599 -27.90 -8.47 14.32
CA SER A 599 -29.22 -9.11 14.45
C SER A 599 -30.40 -8.27 13.94
N VAL A 600 -30.23 -6.95 13.81
CA VAL A 600 -31.27 -6.05 13.27
C VAL A 600 -31.25 -5.95 11.74
N LEU A 601 -30.28 -6.59 11.09
CA LEU A 601 -30.12 -6.60 9.63
C LEU A 601 -30.91 -7.76 8.99
N PRO A 602 -31.14 -7.74 7.65
CA PRO A 602 -31.81 -8.82 6.95
C PRO A 602 -31.15 -10.19 7.16
N ARG A 603 -31.99 -11.23 7.31
CA ARG A 603 -31.58 -12.62 7.53
C ARG A 603 -31.22 -13.33 6.22
N PHE A 604 -30.48 -14.43 6.36
CA PHE A 604 -30.08 -15.37 5.32
C PHE A 604 -30.52 -16.77 5.71
N ASP A 605 -30.85 -17.59 4.72
CA ASP A 605 -31.18 -19.00 4.95
C ASP A 605 -29.89 -19.81 5.25
N LEU A 606 -28.79 -19.44 4.61
CA LEU A 606 -27.51 -20.15 4.69
C LEU A 606 -26.31 -19.18 4.64
N ALA A 607 -25.33 -19.39 5.51
CA ALA A 607 -24.00 -18.81 5.37
C ALA A 607 -22.97 -19.88 4.98
N VAL A 608 -22.17 -19.61 3.95
CA VAL A 608 -21.05 -20.47 3.51
C VAL A 608 -19.76 -19.68 3.58
N LEU A 609 -18.87 -20.05 4.49
CA LEU A 609 -17.67 -19.28 4.82
C LEU A 609 -16.41 -20.10 4.57
N ASP A 610 -15.55 -19.66 3.68
CA ASP A 610 -14.22 -20.24 3.46
C ASP A 610 -13.32 -20.03 4.70
N GLY A 611 -12.85 -21.13 5.28
CA GLY A 611 -11.97 -21.12 6.46
C GLY A 611 -10.64 -20.39 6.21
N ALA A 612 -10.16 -20.33 4.96
CA ALA A 612 -8.96 -19.60 4.59
C ALA A 612 -9.07 -18.09 4.83
N LEU A 613 -10.29 -17.55 4.97
CA LEU A 613 -10.53 -16.15 5.34
C LEU A 613 -10.03 -15.79 6.76
N ALA A 614 -9.71 -16.79 7.60
CA ALA A 614 -9.03 -16.58 8.88
C ALA A 614 -7.62 -16.00 8.72
N ASP A 615 -6.97 -16.22 7.56
CA ASP A 615 -5.64 -15.71 7.26
C ASP A 615 -5.66 -14.37 6.50
N VAL A 616 -6.85 -13.83 6.20
CA VAL A 616 -7.01 -12.59 5.44
C VAL A 616 -7.35 -11.43 6.38
N PRO A 617 -6.46 -10.45 6.59
CA PRO A 617 -6.77 -9.30 7.44
C PRO A 617 -7.93 -8.47 6.86
N ALA A 618 -8.90 -8.14 7.72
CA ALA A 618 -9.91 -7.14 7.39
C ALA A 618 -9.24 -5.75 7.34
N PRO A 619 -9.48 -4.94 6.30
CA PRO A 619 -8.94 -3.57 6.22
C PRO A 619 -9.63 -2.65 7.24
N VAL A 620 -9.14 -2.63 8.48
CA VAL A 620 -9.66 -1.76 9.55
C VAL A 620 -8.84 -0.46 9.59
N ARG A 621 -9.33 0.59 8.94
CA ARG A 621 -8.79 1.97 8.99
C ARG A 621 -7.33 2.14 8.53
N GLU A 622 -6.86 1.38 7.54
CA GLU A 622 -5.53 1.65 6.97
C GLU A 622 -5.57 2.90 6.07
N ARG A 623 -4.82 3.93 6.48
CA ARG A 623 -4.57 5.17 5.71
C ARG A 623 -3.53 4.99 4.61
N ALA A 624 -2.87 3.84 4.60
CA ALA A 624 -1.63 3.61 3.88
C ALA A 624 -1.72 2.36 3.01
N GLY A 625 -2.89 2.18 2.38
CA GLY A 625 -2.88 1.57 1.07
C GLY A 625 -2.24 2.59 0.15
N SER A 626 -1.02 2.35 -0.30
CA SER A 626 -0.49 3.13 -1.41
C SER A 626 -1.45 2.97 -2.59
N ALA A 627 -1.47 3.94 -3.51
CA ALA A 627 -2.29 3.91 -4.73
C ALA A 627 -1.96 2.75 -5.70
N GLN A 628 -1.21 1.75 -5.23
CA GLN A 628 -0.62 0.64 -5.96
C GLN A 628 -1.50 -0.62 -5.92
N LEU A 629 -2.66 -0.54 -5.26
CA LEU A 629 -3.51 -1.67 -4.94
C LEU A 629 -4.33 -2.13 -6.14
N ALA A 630 -3.77 -3.04 -6.94
CA ALA A 630 -4.55 -4.01 -7.71
C ALA A 630 -5.22 -5.02 -6.75
N GLY A 631 -6.17 -4.55 -5.93
CA GLY A 631 -7.11 -5.38 -5.18
C GLY A 631 -6.67 -5.99 -3.84
N TRP A 632 -5.39 -5.94 -3.40
CA TRP A 632 -4.94 -6.65 -2.19
C TRP A 632 -4.49 -5.75 -1.04
N PRO A 633 -5.28 -5.56 0.04
CA PRO A 633 -4.86 -4.69 1.15
C PRO A 633 -3.53 -5.13 1.75
N ARG A 634 -2.77 -4.18 2.29
CA ARG A 634 -1.50 -4.46 2.97
C ARG A 634 -1.69 -5.51 4.07
N GLY A 635 -0.79 -6.49 4.10
CA GLY A 635 -0.90 -7.64 4.98
C GLY A 635 -1.66 -8.83 4.41
N SER A 636 -2.22 -8.72 3.20
CA SER A 636 -2.84 -9.86 2.52
C SER A 636 -1.82 -10.97 2.31
N VAL A 637 -2.22 -12.20 2.64
CA VAL A 637 -1.44 -13.40 2.39
C VAL A 637 -2.12 -14.20 1.29
N ARG A 638 -1.34 -14.62 0.30
CA ARG A 638 -1.84 -15.44 -0.81
C ARG A 638 -1.05 -16.71 -0.95
N THR A 639 -1.74 -17.84 -1.01
CA THR A 639 -1.15 -19.06 -1.53
C THR A 639 -0.85 -18.85 -3.00
N LEU A 640 0.40 -19.06 -3.41
CA LEU A 640 0.79 -19.03 -4.80
C LEU A 640 0.27 -20.30 -5.49
N PRO A 641 -0.26 -20.21 -6.73
CA PRO A 641 -0.57 -21.38 -7.53
C PRO A 641 0.65 -22.32 -7.65
N PRO A 642 0.45 -23.60 -8.01
CA PRO A 642 1.53 -24.57 -8.20
C PRO A 642 2.36 -24.25 -9.47
N ALA A 643 3.00 -23.09 -9.51
CA ALA A 643 3.99 -22.73 -10.52
C ALA A 643 5.39 -23.15 -10.05
N GLY A 644 6.28 -23.48 -10.99
CA GLY A 644 7.70 -23.70 -10.67
C GLY A 644 8.50 -22.39 -10.60
N ILE A 645 8.09 -21.39 -11.36
CA ILE A 645 8.80 -20.11 -11.52
C ILE A 645 7.87 -18.95 -11.19
N LEU A 646 8.39 -18.01 -10.40
CA LEU A 646 7.80 -16.69 -10.19
C LEU A 646 8.67 -15.66 -10.89
N ARG A 647 8.12 -14.94 -11.89
CA ARG A 647 8.85 -13.89 -12.62
C ARG A 647 8.41 -12.52 -12.14
N LEU A 648 9.37 -11.76 -11.64
CA LEU A 648 9.21 -10.35 -11.33
C LEU A 648 9.49 -9.53 -12.58
N PHE A 649 8.78 -8.41 -12.75
CA PHE A 649 9.08 -7.44 -13.80
C PHE A 649 9.02 -6.02 -13.28
N LEU A 650 9.87 -5.16 -13.84
CA LEU A 650 9.99 -3.73 -13.57
C LEU A 650 10.13 -3.01 -14.90
N HIS A 651 9.42 -1.92 -15.10
CA HIS A 651 9.59 -1.04 -16.25
C HIS A 651 9.41 0.42 -15.87
N TRP A 652 10.23 1.29 -16.47
CA TRP A 652 10.15 2.72 -16.23
C TRP A 652 10.52 3.54 -17.46
N GLU A 653 10.11 4.81 -17.42
CA GLU A 653 10.47 5.85 -18.36
C GLU A 653 10.98 7.07 -17.61
N GLU A 654 12.12 7.58 -18.07
CA GLU A 654 12.77 8.75 -17.51
C GLU A 654 12.25 10.05 -18.16
N PRO A 655 12.09 11.14 -17.40
CA PRO A 655 11.72 12.43 -17.96
C PRO A 655 12.88 13.01 -18.78
N GLU A 656 12.57 13.86 -19.77
CA GLU A 656 13.50 14.35 -20.81
C GLU A 656 14.86 14.88 -20.30
N LYS A 657 14.90 15.43 -19.08
CA LYS A 657 16.09 16.09 -18.51
C LYS A 657 16.74 15.36 -17.35
N THR A 658 16.19 14.22 -16.92
CA THR A 658 16.69 13.49 -15.75
C THR A 658 16.79 12.02 -16.09
N ARG A 659 18.02 11.49 -16.19
CA ARG A 659 18.24 10.04 -16.27
C ARG A 659 17.62 9.36 -15.06
N VAL A 660 16.94 8.24 -15.25
CA VAL A 660 16.38 7.44 -14.15
C VAL A 660 16.95 6.04 -14.23
N ASP A 661 17.46 5.59 -13.09
CA ASP A 661 18.15 4.32 -12.92
C ASP A 661 17.38 3.53 -11.87
N LEU A 662 16.57 2.56 -12.30
CA LEU A 662 15.84 1.69 -11.40
C LEU A 662 16.42 0.28 -11.43
N ASP A 663 16.55 -0.33 -10.25
CA ASP A 663 17.03 -1.71 -10.12
C ASP A 663 15.95 -2.62 -9.55
N LEU A 664 15.79 -3.79 -10.17
CA LEU A 664 15.03 -4.92 -9.66
C LEU A 664 15.96 -5.91 -8.96
N SER A 665 15.79 -6.07 -7.65
CA SER A 665 16.63 -6.94 -6.84
C SER A 665 15.79 -7.92 -6.01
N CYS A 666 16.40 -9.02 -5.58
CA CYS A 666 15.78 -9.94 -4.61
C CYS A 666 16.80 -10.44 -3.61
N ALA A 667 16.50 -10.31 -2.32
CA ALA A 667 17.30 -10.86 -1.22
C ALA A 667 16.67 -12.15 -0.68
N PHE A 668 17.51 -13.12 -0.35
CA PHE A 668 17.10 -14.44 0.14
C PHE A 668 17.53 -14.64 1.59
N PHE A 669 16.61 -15.11 2.43
CA PHE A 669 16.85 -15.34 3.85
C PHE A 669 16.41 -16.73 4.29
N ASP A 670 17.08 -17.29 5.28
CA ASP A 670 16.69 -18.55 5.92
C ASP A 670 15.54 -18.36 6.93
N ALA A 671 15.17 -19.42 7.63
CA ALA A 671 14.11 -19.39 8.65
C ALA A 671 14.38 -18.44 9.83
N ASN A 672 15.64 -18.11 10.09
CA ASN A 672 16.10 -17.24 11.17
C ASN A 672 16.40 -15.82 10.67
N TRP A 673 15.93 -15.48 9.45
CA TRP A 673 16.18 -14.21 8.78
C TRP A 673 17.68 -13.91 8.58
N GLN A 674 18.53 -14.94 8.58
CA GLN A 674 19.93 -14.83 8.17
C GLN A 674 20.01 -14.85 6.65
N ARG A 675 20.89 -14.02 6.08
CA ARG A 675 21.00 -13.89 4.63
C ARG A 675 21.60 -15.14 4.00
N ALA A 676 20.81 -15.82 3.17
CA ALA A 676 21.25 -16.93 2.33
C ALA A 676 21.95 -16.43 1.04
N GLY A 677 21.49 -15.29 0.50
CA GLY A 677 22.08 -14.68 -0.69
C GLY A 677 21.23 -13.54 -1.25
N TYR A 678 21.52 -13.15 -2.49
CA TYR A 678 20.75 -12.16 -3.24
C TYR A 678 21.00 -12.33 -4.75
N CYS A 679 20.11 -11.76 -5.56
CA CYS A 679 20.21 -11.63 -7.01
C CYS A 679 19.85 -10.19 -7.37
N ASP A 680 20.74 -9.49 -8.07
CA ASP A 680 20.60 -8.08 -8.47
C ASP A 680 21.45 -7.78 -9.71
N TYR A 681 21.52 -6.51 -10.11
CA TYR A 681 22.32 -6.01 -11.23
C TYR A 681 23.83 -6.36 -11.13
N THR A 682 24.39 -6.49 -9.92
CA THR A 682 25.79 -6.87 -9.69
C THR A 682 26.01 -8.39 -9.75
N ARG A 683 24.96 -9.15 -9.43
CA ARG A 683 24.97 -10.61 -9.37
C ARG A 683 23.71 -11.17 -10.03
N LEU A 684 23.78 -11.32 -11.36
CA LEU A 684 22.64 -11.75 -12.17
C LEU A 684 22.17 -13.20 -11.93
N ARG A 685 22.87 -13.99 -11.10
CA ARG A 685 22.53 -15.37 -10.78
C ARG A 685 22.80 -15.71 -9.31
N PHE A 686 21.89 -16.46 -8.71
CA PHE A 686 22.05 -17.05 -7.38
C PHE A 686 21.82 -18.56 -7.42
N ALA A 687 22.67 -19.32 -6.72
CA ALA A 687 22.63 -20.78 -6.63
C ALA A 687 22.41 -21.50 -7.97
N GLY A 688 23.16 -21.11 -9.00
CA GLY A 688 22.97 -21.60 -10.37
C GLY A 688 21.84 -20.85 -11.07
N ASP A 689 20.75 -21.57 -11.34
CA ASP A 689 19.58 -21.05 -12.05
C ASP A 689 18.38 -20.85 -11.10
N ALA A 690 18.61 -20.91 -9.78
CA ALA A 690 17.57 -20.70 -8.77
C ALA A 690 17.01 -19.27 -8.79
N ALA A 691 17.86 -18.28 -9.08
CA ALA A 691 17.40 -16.95 -9.46
C ALA A 691 18.21 -16.41 -10.63
N ILE A 692 17.53 -15.76 -11.59
CA ILE A 692 18.13 -15.24 -12.82
C ILE A 692 17.64 -13.82 -13.08
N HIS A 693 18.56 -12.86 -13.13
CA HIS A 693 18.29 -11.48 -13.52
C HIS A 693 18.44 -11.28 -15.03
N SER A 694 17.66 -10.38 -15.60
CA SER A 694 17.63 -10.11 -17.05
C SER A 694 18.74 -9.20 -17.56
N GLY A 695 19.65 -8.78 -16.68
CA GLY A 695 20.63 -7.73 -16.92
C GLY A 695 20.14 -6.35 -16.49
N ASP A 696 21.05 -5.40 -16.53
CA ASP A 696 20.91 -4.06 -15.93
C ASP A 696 20.78 -2.98 -17.00
N LEU A 697 19.63 -2.30 -17.04
CA LEU A 697 19.39 -1.15 -17.93
C LEU A 697 19.34 0.12 -17.11
N THR A 698 20.36 0.97 -17.22
CA THR A 698 20.49 2.11 -16.31
C THR A 698 19.96 3.46 -16.84
N SER A 699 19.33 3.47 -18.03
CA SER A 699 18.73 4.66 -18.65
C SER A 699 17.53 4.25 -19.48
N ALA A 700 16.46 5.04 -19.37
CA ALA A 700 15.13 4.67 -19.84
C ALA A 700 14.43 5.79 -20.63
N PRO A 701 15.04 6.32 -21.71
CA PRO A 701 14.44 7.41 -22.47
C PRO A 701 13.10 6.99 -23.07
N ALA A 702 12.09 7.85 -22.91
CA ALA A 702 10.83 7.74 -23.61
C ALA A 702 11.04 7.77 -25.15
N PRO A 703 10.16 7.12 -25.94
CA PRO A 703 8.97 6.36 -25.51
C PRO A 703 9.26 4.88 -25.20
N LEU A 704 10.52 4.44 -25.33
CA LEU A 704 10.83 3.02 -25.19
C LEU A 704 10.92 2.61 -23.71
N GLY A 705 11.52 3.44 -22.86
CA GLY A 705 11.79 3.08 -21.47
C GLY A 705 12.78 1.92 -21.33
N ALA A 706 12.92 1.42 -20.11
CA ALA A 706 13.76 0.28 -19.74
C ALA A 706 12.96 -0.77 -18.98
N THR A 707 13.36 -2.05 -19.09
CA THR A 707 12.69 -3.17 -18.42
C THR A 707 13.69 -4.13 -17.81
N GLU A 708 13.38 -4.61 -16.60
CA GLU A 708 14.12 -5.69 -15.94
C GLU A 708 13.17 -6.81 -15.54
N TYR A 709 13.66 -8.05 -15.66
CA TYR A 709 13.03 -9.25 -15.14
C TYR A 709 13.92 -9.98 -14.14
N LEU A 710 13.29 -10.67 -13.21
CA LEU A 710 13.96 -11.56 -12.25
C LEU A 710 13.14 -12.84 -12.08
N ASP A 711 13.65 -13.96 -12.59
CA ASP A 711 13.06 -15.29 -12.44
C ASP A 711 13.50 -15.91 -11.11
N LEU A 712 12.54 -16.43 -10.35
CA LEU A 712 12.72 -17.16 -9.10
C LEU A 712 12.18 -18.58 -9.25
N ASP A 713 13.06 -19.58 -9.30
CA ASP A 713 12.66 -20.99 -9.23
C ASP A 713 12.49 -21.38 -7.75
N MET A 714 11.24 -21.57 -7.34
CA MET A 714 10.90 -21.67 -5.91
C MET A 714 11.50 -22.92 -5.25
N ASP A 715 11.56 -24.04 -6.00
CA ASP A 715 12.08 -25.30 -5.49
C ASP A 715 13.60 -25.28 -5.40
N LEU A 716 14.29 -24.72 -6.39
CA LEU A 716 15.74 -24.56 -6.35
C LEU A 716 16.20 -23.57 -5.27
N LEU A 717 15.44 -22.50 -5.02
CA LEU A 717 15.73 -21.56 -3.93
C LEU A 717 15.58 -22.21 -2.56
N ALA A 718 14.51 -23.01 -2.36
CA ALA A 718 14.33 -23.78 -1.13
C ALA A 718 15.47 -24.78 -0.91
N ALA A 719 15.88 -25.50 -1.96
CA ALA A 719 17.02 -26.41 -1.92
C ALA A 719 18.36 -25.70 -1.63
N ALA A 720 18.48 -24.42 -2.01
CA ALA A 720 19.64 -23.58 -1.70
C ALA A 720 19.62 -22.99 -0.27
N GLY A 721 18.64 -23.38 0.57
CA GLY A 721 18.52 -22.96 1.97
C GLY A 721 17.78 -21.64 2.19
N ALA A 722 17.15 -21.08 1.15
CA ALA A 722 16.28 -19.92 1.30
C ALA A 722 14.89 -20.33 1.77
N ARG A 723 14.36 -19.66 2.79
CA ARG A 723 12.95 -19.71 3.18
C ARG A 723 12.17 -18.53 2.64
N TYR A 724 12.77 -17.34 2.71
CA TYR A 724 12.11 -16.10 2.32
C TYR A 724 12.82 -15.48 1.12
N ALA A 725 12.05 -15.11 0.10
CA ALA A 725 12.49 -14.25 -0.99
C ALA A 725 11.85 -12.86 -0.83
N VAL A 726 12.68 -11.82 -0.85
CA VAL A 726 12.27 -10.43 -0.58
C VAL A 726 12.68 -9.56 -1.76
N PRO A 727 11.76 -9.33 -2.71
CA PRO A 727 11.96 -8.40 -3.81
C PRO A 727 12.13 -6.97 -3.32
N MET A 728 12.96 -6.22 -4.02
CA MET A 728 13.25 -4.82 -3.77
C MET A 728 13.35 -4.09 -5.09
N ILE A 729 12.73 -2.90 -5.15
CA ILE A 729 12.87 -1.96 -6.25
C ILE A 729 13.60 -0.73 -5.71
N PHE A 730 14.71 -0.36 -6.33
CA PHE A 730 15.51 0.81 -5.97
C PHE A 730 15.47 1.85 -7.08
N SER A 731 15.49 3.13 -6.73
CA SER A 731 15.96 4.18 -7.63
C SER A 731 17.40 4.51 -7.26
N PHE A 732 18.36 3.94 -7.98
CA PHE A 732 19.80 4.04 -7.69
C PHE A 732 20.27 5.49 -7.58
N ASN A 733 19.81 6.34 -8.49
CA ASN A 733 20.15 7.75 -8.54
C ASN A 733 19.16 8.66 -7.78
N ALA A 734 18.40 8.07 -6.84
CA ALA A 734 17.56 8.76 -5.87
C ALA A 734 16.41 9.60 -6.45
N VAL A 735 15.95 9.29 -7.66
CA VAL A 735 14.80 9.96 -8.28
C VAL A 735 13.50 9.42 -7.66
N PRO A 736 12.63 10.26 -7.11
CA PRO A 736 11.35 9.81 -6.58
C PRO A 736 10.46 9.19 -7.66
N PHE A 737 9.70 8.14 -7.34
CA PHE A 737 8.83 7.46 -8.31
C PHE A 737 7.82 8.42 -8.96
N GLU A 738 7.30 9.40 -8.22
CA GLU A 738 6.39 10.43 -8.76
C GLU A 738 6.99 11.35 -9.83
N ALA A 739 8.32 11.42 -9.95
CA ALA A 739 8.99 12.25 -10.95
C ALA A 739 9.13 11.55 -12.31
N MET A 740 8.82 10.24 -12.38
CA MET A 740 8.94 9.41 -13.57
C MET A 740 7.68 9.54 -14.44
N THR A 741 7.83 9.51 -15.76
CA THR A 741 6.67 9.59 -16.68
C THR A 741 5.88 8.30 -16.70
N ALA A 742 6.56 7.17 -16.51
CA ALA A 742 5.97 5.88 -16.23
C ALA A 742 6.89 5.07 -15.31
N ALA A 743 6.31 4.33 -14.38
CA ALA A 743 7.04 3.38 -13.54
C ALA A 743 6.06 2.30 -13.05
N ILE A 744 6.27 1.06 -13.47
CA ILE A 744 5.37 -0.07 -13.23
C ILE A 744 6.18 -1.29 -12.79
N ALA A 745 5.59 -2.11 -11.94
CA ALA A 745 6.18 -3.37 -11.52
C ALA A 745 5.09 -4.43 -11.30
N GLY A 746 5.51 -5.68 -11.20
CA GLY A 746 4.56 -6.77 -11.01
C GLY A 746 5.19 -8.14 -10.91
N LEU A 747 4.33 -9.14 -10.82
CA LEU A 747 4.68 -10.55 -10.87
C LEU A 747 3.79 -11.30 -11.86
N MET A 748 4.40 -12.25 -12.56
CA MET A 748 3.72 -13.15 -13.49
C MET A 748 4.13 -14.60 -13.21
N LEU A 749 3.30 -15.53 -13.66
CA LEU A 749 3.55 -16.98 -13.57
C LEU A 749 3.82 -17.51 -14.98
N PRO A 750 5.08 -17.42 -15.47
CA PRO A 750 5.38 -17.73 -16.86
C PRO A 750 5.35 -19.24 -17.13
N LEU A 751 5.06 -19.59 -18.39
CA LEU A 751 5.32 -20.92 -18.90
C LEU A 751 6.81 -21.09 -19.19
N ARG A 752 7.38 -22.25 -18.86
CA ARG A 752 8.76 -22.57 -19.24
C ARG A 752 8.89 -22.57 -20.77
N GLY A 753 9.76 -21.72 -21.30
CA GLY A 753 9.95 -21.54 -22.75
C GLY A 753 8.90 -20.67 -23.45
N GLY A 754 7.99 -20.04 -22.70
CA GLY A 754 7.04 -19.06 -23.22
C GLY A 754 7.66 -17.69 -23.50
N GLU A 755 6.82 -16.71 -23.83
CA GLU A 755 7.25 -15.33 -24.08
C GLU A 755 7.89 -14.68 -22.84
N GLN A 756 8.68 -13.62 -23.06
CA GLN A 756 9.31 -12.88 -21.97
C GLN A 756 8.27 -12.17 -21.10
N PHE A 757 7.28 -11.57 -21.75
CA PHE A 757 6.11 -10.95 -21.14
C PHE A 757 4.87 -11.57 -21.76
N ASP A 758 3.98 -12.10 -20.92
CA ASP A 758 2.69 -12.64 -21.32
C ASP A 758 1.60 -11.98 -20.45
N ALA A 759 0.79 -11.12 -21.07
CA ALA A 759 -0.24 -10.34 -20.39
C ALA A 759 -1.27 -11.23 -19.69
N ALA A 760 -1.60 -12.40 -20.26
CA ALA A 760 -2.55 -13.34 -19.67
C ALA A 760 -1.98 -14.06 -18.43
N ARG A 761 -0.67 -13.98 -18.20
CA ARG A 761 0.03 -14.59 -17.06
C ARG A 761 0.41 -13.60 -15.97
N VAL A 762 0.10 -12.32 -16.16
CA VAL A 762 0.29 -11.28 -15.13
C VAL A 762 -0.66 -11.57 -13.97
N ALA A 763 -0.09 -12.05 -12.87
CA ALA A 763 -0.83 -12.32 -11.65
C ALA A 763 -1.10 -11.01 -10.89
N GLN A 764 -0.16 -10.07 -10.91
CA GLN A 764 -0.30 -8.76 -10.29
C GLN A 764 0.55 -7.71 -11.01
N ARG A 765 -0.04 -6.54 -11.31
CA ARG A 765 0.65 -5.33 -11.80
C ARG A 765 0.28 -4.16 -10.91
N PHE A 766 1.26 -3.31 -10.61
CA PHE A 766 1.09 -2.11 -9.80
C PHE A 766 2.02 -1.00 -10.28
N ASP A 767 1.59 0.25 -10.10
CA ASP A 767 2.40 1.41 -10.46
C ASP A 767 3.34 1.81 -9.31
N LEU A 768 4.50 2.35 -9.63
CA LEU A 768 5.38 3.00 -8.67
C LEU A 768 5.03 4.50 -8.67
N ARG A 769 4.52 5.00 -7.55
CA ARG A 769 4.09 6.40 -7.39
C ARG A 769 4.46 6.95 -6.02
N GLY A 770 4.45 8.27 -5.89
CA GLY A 770 4.75 9.02 -4.68
C GLY A 770 6.24 9.33 -4.50
N ASP A 771 6.57 10.09 -3.45
CA ASP A 771 7.94 10.54 -3.14
C ASP A 771 8.87 9.39 -2.63
N ALA A 772 8.49 8.13 -2.81
CA ALA A 772 9.36 7.01 -2.45
C ALA A 772 10.47 6.81 -3.49
N ARG A 773 11.63 6.31 -3.03
CA ARG A 773 12.79 5.96 -3.89
C ARG A 773 13.14 4.46 -3.80
N MET A 774 12.48 3.75 -2.90
CA MET A 774 12.70 2.34 -2.63
C MET A 774 11.39 1.69 -2.24
N MET A 775 11.17 0.45 -2.68
CA MET A 775 9.96 -0.30 -2.40
C MET A 775 10.25 -1.78 -2.18
N MET A 776 9.66 -2.34 -1.12
CA MET A 776 9.53 -3.76 -0.85
C MET A 776 8.05 -4.15 -1.07
N PRO A 777 7.68 -4.65 -2.26
CA PRO A 777 6.29 -4.91 -2.60
C PRO A 777 5.69 -6.04 -1.77
N PHE A 778 6.43 -7.13 -1.57
CA PHE A 778 5.96 -8.30 -0.84
C PHE A 778 7.13 -9.15 -0.32
N VAL A 779 6.79 -10.15 0.50
CA VAL A 779 7.69 -11.20 0.98
C VAL A 779 7.10 -12.55 0.56
N VAL A 780 7.91 -13.42 -0.05
CA VAL A 780 7.50 -14.78 -0.42
C VAL A 780 8.08 -15.78 0.58
N ASP A 781 7.22 -16.52 1.28
CA ASP A 781 7.56 -17.73 2.06
C ASP A 781 7.56 -18.93 1.10
N LEU A 782 8.75 -19.37 0.71
CA LEU A 782 8.97 -20.45 -0.27
C LEU A 782 8.51 -21.81 0.25
N ASP A 783 8.64 -22.03 1.57
CA ASP A 783 8.25 -23.29 2.23
C ASP A 783 6.73 -23.46 2.22
N ARG A 784 6.00 -22.40 2.58
CA ARG A 784 4.52 -22.41 2.56
C ARG A 784 3.91 -22.09 1.20
N ARG A 785 4.74 -21.70 0.22
CA ARG A 785 4.31 -21.11 -1.07
C ARG A 785 3.29 -20.00 -0.87
N ARG A 786 3.61 -19.06 0.04
CA ARG A 786 2.73 -17.91 0.36
C ARG A 786 3.43 -16.59 0.08
N LEU A 787 2.69 -15.64 -0.45
CA LEU A 787 3.12 -14.25 -0.66
C LEU A 787 2.41 -13.34 0.34
N LEU A 788 3.17 -12.60 1.14
CA LEU A 788 2.69 -11.52 2.03
C LEU A 788 2.87 -10.17 1.34
N TRP A 789 1.76 -9.49 1.02
CA TRP A 789 1.78 -8.16 0.43
C TRP A 789 2.18 -7.10 1.48
N THR A 790 3.35 -6.48 1.32
CA THR A 790 3.91 -5.57 2.33
C THR A 790 3.80 -4.10 1.95
N ASP A 791 3.83 -3.75 0.66
CA ASP A 791 3.67 -2.39 0.16
C ASP A 791 4.51 -1.36 0.95
N LEU A 792 5.76 -1.73 1.22
CA LEU A 792 6.62 -0.99 2.14
C LEU A 792 7.57 -0.10 1.33
N THR A 793 7.30 1.20 1.31
CA THR A 793 8.24 2.19 0.80
C THR A 793 9.32 2.46 1.85
N LEU A 794 10.56 2.75 1.45
CA LEU A 794 11.67 3.05 2.38
C LEU A 794 12.28 4.43 2.03
N PRO A 795 12.72 5.23 3.02
CA PRO A 795 13.24 6.58 2.76
C PRO A 795 14.62 6.49 2.11
N ALA A 796 14.87 7.31 1.08
CA ALA A 796 16.21 7.47 0.53
C ALA A 796 17.14 8.09 1.58
N SER A 797 18.16 7.36 2.00
CA SER A 797 19.43 7.97 2.37
C SER A 797 20.43 7.59 1.28
N ALA A 798 21.43 8.45 1.03
CA ALA A 798 22.41 8.31 -0.05
C ALA A 798 23.19 6.97 -0.03
N ASP A 799 23.04 6.18 1.03
CA ASP A 799 23.73 4.92 1.21
C ASP A 799 22.91 3.69 0.79
N TYR A 800 21.57 3.71 0.65
CA TYR A 800 20.70 2.50 0.73
C TYR A 800 20.48 1.64 -0.54
N TYR A 801 21.11 1.91 -1.68
CA TYR A 801 20.75 1.30 -2.98
C TYR A 801 21.40 -0.06 -3.30
N ASP A 802 21.71 -0.87 -2.28
CA ASP A 802 22.49 -2.12 -2.45
C ASP A 802 22.00 -3.23 -1.51
N VAL A 803 21.39 -4.28 -2.05
CA VAL A 803 20.87 -5.40 -1.24
C VAL A 803 21.98 -6.21 -0.55
N GLY A 804 23.17 -6.28 -1.15
CA GLY A 804 24.36 -6.91 -0.57
C GLY A 804 24.83 -6.17 0.69
N ARG A 805 24.86 -4.84 0.65
CA ARG A 805 25.30 -3.98 1.76
C ARG A 805 24.24 -3.81 2.87
N PHE A 806 22.95 -3.77 2.53
CA PHE A 806 21.85 -3.51 3.49
C PHE A 806 20.99 -4.72 3.83
N GLY A 807 21.42 -5.93 3.47
CA GLY A 807 20.68 -7.17 3.71
C GLY A 807 20.10 -7.31 5.12
N ASP A 808 20.84 -6.96 6.17
CA ASP A 808 20.35 -7.07 7.56
C ASP A 808 19.18 -6.12 7.88
N GLN A 809 19.18 -4.95 7.26
CA GLN A 809 18.15 -3.93 7.47
C GLN A 809 16.89 -4.28 6.69
N LEU A 810 17.06 -4.84 5.49
CA LEU A 810 15.98 -5.42 4.69
C LEU A 810 15.38 -6.65 5.39
N ALA A 811 16.21 -7.54 5.91
CA ALA A 811 15.77 -8.69 6.72
C ALA A 811 14.91 -8.23 7.89
N ARG A 812 15.36 -7.18 8.60
CA ARG A 812 14.62 -6.62 9.73
C ARG A 812 13.31 -5.96 9.31
N ALA A 813 13.32 -5.20 8.22
CA ALA A 813 12.11 -4.59 7.68
C ALA A 813 11.07 -5.67 7.30
N ALA A 814 11.48 -6.66 6.51
CA ALA A 814 10.64 -7.78 6.09
C ALA A 814 10.15 -8.63 7.28
N ALA A 815 11.02 -8.95 8.23
CA ALA A 815 10.65 -9.67 9.45
C ALA A 815 9.65 -8.89 10.33
N ASP A 816 9.82 -7.57 10.45
CA ASP A 816 8.88 -6.72 11.17
C ASP A 816 7.51 -6.67 10.47
N GLN A 817 7.46 -6.71 9.14
CA GLN A 817 6.20 -6.85 8.38
C GLN A 817 5.56 -8.22 8.65
N GLN A 818 6.33 -9.30 8.52
CA GLN A 818 5.83 -10.66 8.75
C GLN A 818 5.24 -10.81 10.16
N GLU A 819 5.97 -10.38 11.18
CA GLU A 819 5.53 -10.47 12.58
C GLU A 819 4.30 -9.59 12.85
N HIS A 820 4.22 -8.43 12.20
CA HIS A 820 3.07 -7.54 12.35
C HIS A 820 1.80 -8.08 11.70
N PHE A 821 1.89 -8.64 10.49
CA PHE A 821 0.74 -9.08 9.71
C PHE A 821 0.33 -10.52 10.01
N LEU A 822 1.28 -11.41 10.30
CA LEU A 822 1.01 -12.82 10.60
C LEU A 822 0.89 -13.11 12.10
N GLY A 823 1.05 -12.10 12.97
CA GLY A 823 0.98 -12.29 14.43
C GLY A 823 -0.43 -12.54 15.00
N GLY A 824 -1.46 -12.66 14.15
CA GLY A 824 -2.86 -12.93 14.57
C GLY A 824 -3.53 -11.79 15.35
N HIS A 825 -2.90 -10.61 15.43
CA HIS A 825 -3.36 -9.47 16.24
C HIS A 825 -4.32 -8.52 15.52
N ARG A 826 -4.91 -8.96 14.40
CA ARG A 826 -5.76 -8.15 13.52
C ARG A 826 -7.07 -8.87 13.26
N THR A 827 -8.12 -8.08 13.09
CA THR A 827 -9.41 -8.59 12.65
C THR A 827 -9.24 -9.23 11.28
N THR A 828 -9.85 -10.39 11.09
CA THR A 828 -9.83 -11.13 9.83
C THR A 828 -11.13 -10.92 9.06
N VAL A 829 -11.15 -11.22 7.76
CA VAL A 829 -12.38 -11.23 6.97
C VAL A 829 -13.36 -12.26 7.54
N LEU A 830 -12.85 -13.40 8.02
CA LEU A 830 -13.66 -14.41 8.70
C LEU A 830 -14.32 -13.86 9.97
N ASP A 831 -13.62 -13.08 10.81
CA ASP A 831 -14.22 -12.49 12.03
C ASP A 831 -15.45 -11.65 11.69
N VAL A 832 -15.36 -10.81 10.64
CA VAL A 832 -16.47 -9.94 10.22
C VAL A 832 -17.65 -10.76 9.72
N LEU A 833 -17.39 -11.74 8.86
CA LEU A 833 -18.43 -12.65 8.36
C LEU A 833 -19.04 -13.49 9.47
N ALA A 834 -18.26 -13.89 10.47
CA ALA A 834 -18.71 -14.72 11.58
C ALA A 834 -19.75 -14.00 12.45
N TRP A 835 -19.60 -12.70 12.72
CA TRP A 835 -20.62 -11.91 13.43
C TRP A 835 -21.92 -11.81 12.65
N HIS A 836 -21.83 -11.61 11.33
CA HIS A 836 -23.00 -11.57 10.45
C HIS A 836 -23.68 -12.93 10.34
N ALA A 837 -22.93 -13.99 10.06
CA ALA A 837 -23.45 -15.34 9.93
C ALA A 837 -24.13 -15.81 11.22
N ALA A 838 -23.47 -15.62 12.38
CA ALA A 838 -24.02 -16.03 13.67
C ALA A 838 -25.34 -15.30 14.02
N ALA A 839 -25.51 -14.05 13.59
CA ALA A 839 -26.72 -13.28 13.86
C ALA A 839 -27.83 -13.51 12.82
N ARG A 840 -27.44 -13.63 11.55
CA ARG A 840 -28.33 -13.44 10.40
C ARG A 840 -28.63 -14.75 9.68
N ALA A 841 -27.85 -15.82 9.83
CA ALA A 841 -28.05 -17.07 9.09
C ALA A 841 -28.74 -18.15 9.92
N ASP A 842 -29.62 -18.93 9.29
CA ASP A 842 -30.28 -20.08 9.95
C ASP A 842 -29.36 -21.31 10.01
N ARG A 843 -28.52 -21.50 8.97
CA ARG A 843 -27.47 -22.54 8.90
C ARG A 843 -26.12 -21.92 8.54
N ILE A 844 -25.04 -22.49 9.05
CA ILE A 844 -23.67 -22.00 8.81
C ILE A 844 -22.76 -23.16 8.45
N LEU A 845 -22.18 -23.12 7.25
CA LEU A 845 -21.17 -24.04 6.76
C LEU A 845 -19.81 -23.34 6.67
N VAL A 846 -18.78 -23.97 7.22
CA VAL A 846 -17.39 -23.55 7.04
C VAL A 846 -16.72 -24.49 6.05
N THR A 847 -16.16 -23.94 4.97
CA THR A 847 -15.46 -24.69 3.92
C THR A 847 -13.98 -24.84 4.29
N HIS A 848 -13.43 -26.04 4.11
CA HIS A 848 -12.04 -26.38 4.42
C HIS A 848 -11.17 -26.42 3.15
N PRO A 849 -9.82 -26.38 3.29
CA PRO A 849 -8.90 -26.38 2.14
C PRO A 849 -9.05 -27.54 1.15
N ASP A 850 -9.56 -28.69 1.59
CA ASP A 850 -9.81 -29.87 0.75
C ASP A 850 -11.20 -29.85 0.05
N GLY A 851 -11.98 -28.78 0.25
CA GLY A 851 -13.33 -28.62 -0.30
C GLY A 851 -14.43 -29.30 0.50
N THR A 852 -14.12 -29.92 1.65
CA THR A 852 -15.12 -30.42 2.59
C THR A 852 -15.70 -29.28 3.43
N HIS A 853 -16.78 -29.54 4.18
CA HIS A 853 -17.46 -28.55 5.02
C HIS A 853 -17.72 -29.05 6.44
N THR A 854 -17.83 -28.11 7.39
CA THR A 854 -18.34 -28.36 8.74
C THR A 854 -19.54 -27.46 9.02
N GLU A 855 -20.68 -28.03 9.43
CA GLU A 855 -21.82 -27.26 9.92
C GLU A 855 -21.61 -26.88 11.39
N VAL A 856 -21.78 -25.59 11.71
CA VAL A 856 -21.48 -25.05 13.04
C VAL A 856 -22.68 -24.38 13.67
N LEU A 857 -22.71 -24.38 15.01
CA LEU A 857 -23.66 -23.57 15.78
C LEU A 857 -23.48 -22.07 15.45
N PRO A 858 -24.55 -21.24 15.58
CA PRO A 858 -24.51 -19.81 15.30
C PRO A 858 -23.71 -19.04 16.36
N SER A 859 -22.39 -19.20 16.32
CA SER A 859 -21.44 -18.59 17.24
C SER A 859 -20.15 -18.24 16.49
N PRO A 860 -19.65 -16.98 16.62
CA PRO A 860 -18.36 -16.61 16.04
C PRO A 860 -17.20 -17.48 16.54
N ALA A 861 -17.27 -17.97 17.79
CA ALA A 861 -16.27 -18.87 18.35
C ALA A 861 -16.28 -20.25 17.67
N ALA A 862 -17.47 -20.80 17.38
CA ALA A 862 -17.61 -22.09 16.68
C ALA A 862 -17.11 -22.01 15.23
N ILE A 863 -17.45 -20.92 14.52
CA ILE A 863 -16.97 -20.66 13.15
C ILE A 863 -15.44 -20.63 13.10
N ARG A 864 -14.80 -19.87 14.01
CA ARG A 864 -13.33 -19.81 14.08
C ARG A 864 -12.69 -21.16 14.44
N ALA A 865 -13.33 -21.93 15.32
CA ALA A 865 -12.84 -23.26 15.68
C ALA A 865 -12.90 -24.24 14.51
N ALA A 866 -13.94 -24.18 13.68
CA ALA A 866 -14.04 -24.98 12.46
C ALA A 866 -13.03 -24.51 11.39
N ALA A 867 -12.87 -23.21 11.18
CA ALA A 867 -11.92 -22.67 10.20
C ALA A 867 -10.44 -23.04 10.48
N ALA A 868 -10.11 -23.35 11.74
CA ALA A 868 -8.78 -23.83 12.12
C ALA A 868 -8.53 -25.31 11.76
N GLN A 869 -9.54 -26.06 11.31
CA GLN A 869 -9.41 -27.47 10.95
C GLN A 869 -9.07 -27.63 9.46
N PRO A 870 -8.21 -28.60 9.11
CA PRO A 870 -7.77 -28.81 7.72
C PRO A 870 -8.82 -29.49 6.84
N THR A 871 -9.78 -30.18 7.45
CA THR A 871 -10.82 -30.98 6.81
C THR A 871 -12.10 -30.89 7.65
N GLY A 872 -13.24 -31.11 7.02
CA GLY A 872 -14.57 -31.17 7.65
C GLY A 872 -15.25 -32.52 7.43
N ASP A 873 -16.43 -32.66 8.01
CA ASP A 873 -17.17 -33.92 8.07
C ASP A 873 -18.21 -34.08 6.93
N LEU A 874 -18.46 -33.02 6.17
CA LEU A 874 -19.46 -33.00 5.09
C LEU A 874 -18.77 -32.88 3.72
N PRO A 875 -19.26 -33.61 2.68
CA PRO A 875 -18.76 -33.44 1.31
C PRO A 875 -19.21 -32.09 0.72
N ALA A 876 -18.69 -31.73 -0.46
CA ALA A 876 -19.12 -30.55 -1.20
C ALA A 876 -20.65 -30.52 -1.38
N VAL A 877 -21.29 -29.42 -0.98
CA VAL A 877 -22.76 -29.29 -0.98
C VAL A 877 -23.20 -28.30 -2.05
N VAL A 878 -24.15 -28.71 -2.91
CA VAL A 878 -24.83 -27.82 -3.87
C VAL A 878 -26.22 -27.48 -3.32
N GLU A 879 -26.35 -26.29 -2.75
CA GLU A 879 -27.61 -25.73 -2.27
C GLU A 879 -28.18 -24.78 -3.33
N THR A 880 -29.49 -24.83 -3.59
CA THR A 880 -30.14 -24.08 -4.69
C THR A 880 -31.28 -23.20 -4.19
N GLY A 881 -31.36 -21.97 -4.67
CA GLY A 881 -32.48 -21.05 -4.44
C GLY A 881 -32.55 -20.38 -3.06
N LEU A 882 -31.60 -20.67 -2.16
CA LEU A 882 -31.53 -20.06 -0.82
C LEU A 882 -30.97 -18.64 -0.87
N THR A 883 -31.43 -17.77 0.02
CA THR A 883 -30.82 -16.45 0.25
C THR A 883 -29.53 -16.65 1.05
N MET A 884 -28.37 -16.44 0.41
CA MET A 884 -27.08 -16.82 0.97
C MET A 884 -26.22 -15.62 1.39
N LEU A 885 -25.44 -15.80 2.46
CA LEU A 885 -24.24 -15.03 2.75
C LEU A 885 -23.01 -15.89 2.45
N ALA A 886 -22.26 -15.55 1.41
CA ALA A 886 -21.04 -16.26 1.05
C ALA A 886 -19.79 -15.44 1.32
N GLY A 887 -18.76 -16.08 1.86
CA GLY A 887 -17.42 -15.53 1.98
C GLY A 887 -16.41 -16.48 1.35
N ALA A 888 -15.64 -16.00 0.36
CA ALA A 888 -14.63 -16.81 -0.30
C ALA A 888 -13.33 -16.04 -0.60
N VAL A 889 -12.21 -16.74 -0.66
CA VAL A 889 -10.94 -16.13 -1.09
C VAL A 889 -10.95 -15.81 -2.59
N ASP A 890 -11.58 -16.68 -3.40
CA ASP A 890 -11.70 -16.57 -4.85
C ASP A 890 -13.17 -16.66 -5.27
N VAL A 891 -13.56 -15.93 -6.32
CA VAL A 891 -14.89 -16.01 -6.91
C VAL A 891 -15.22 -17.40 -7.45
N ALA A 892 -14.23 -18.16 -7.93
CA ALA A 892 -14.42 -19.52 -8.43
C ALA A 892 -14.95 -20.48 -7.35
N SER A 893 -14.64 -20.21 -6.07
CA SER A 893 -15.17 -20.99 -4.94
C SER A 893 -16.70 -20.84 -4.78
N LEU A 894 -17.32 -19.88 -5.47
CA LEU A 894 -18.76 -19.68 -5.48
C LEU A 894 -19.46 -20.48 -6.59
N ASP A 895 -18.74 -21.04 -7.58
CA ASP A 895 -19.34 -21.69 -8.75
C ASP A 895 -20.14 -22.97 -8.40
N GLY A 896 -19.90 -23.55 -7.22
CA GLY A 896 -20.68 -24.67 -6.68
C GLY A 896 -21.98 -24.29 -5.96
N LEU A 897 -22.26 -22.99 -5.80
CA LEU A 897 -23.44 -22.47 -5.12
C LEU A 897 -24.46 -21.91 -6.12
N ALA A 898 -25.74 -22.20 -5.93
CA ALA A 898 -26.83 -21.66 -6.73
C ALA A 898 -27.71 -20.72 -5.89
N PRO A 899 -27.25 -19.48 -5.62
CA PRO A 899 -27.94 -18.52 -4.76
C PRO A 899 -29.32 -18.11 -5.29
N GLY A 900 -30.25 -17.84 -4.38
CA GLY A 900 -31.50 -17.14 -4.61
C GLY A 900 -31.32 -15.62 -4.71
N PRO A 901 -32.40 -14.87 -5.02
CA PRO A 901 -32.36 -13.42 -5.13
C PRO A 901 -31.96 -12.75 -3.79
N SER A 902 -31.26 -11.62 -3.85
CA SER A 902 -30.74 -10.88 -2.68
C SER A 902 -29.60 -11.58 -1.92
N SER A 903 -29.02 -12.63 -2.49
CA SER A 903 -27.82 -13.26 -1.93
C SER A 903 -26.61 -12.32 -2.04
N VAL A 904 -25.75 -12.39 -1.04
CA VAL A 904 -24.59 -11.51 -0.87
C VAL A 904 -23.33 -12.34 -0.85
N ALA A 905 -22.31 -11.90 -1.58
CA ALA A 905 -20.99 -12.53 -1.57
C ALA A 905 -19.89 -11.51 -1.32
N LEU A 906 -18.95 -11.90 -0.46
CA LEU A 906 -17.68 -11.23 -0.25
C LEU A 906 -16.56 -12.13 -0.80
N THR A 907 -15.87 -11.64 -1.83
CA THR A 907 -14.70 -12.30 -2.40
C THR A 907 -13.45 -11.45 -2.20
N VAL A 908 -12.32 -12.09 -1.87
CA VAL A 908 -11.03 -11.38 -1.77
C VAL A 908 -10.39 -11.21 -3.16
N ALA A 909 -10.66 -12.11 -4.10
CA ALA A 909 -10.22 -12.04 -5.49
C ALA A 909 -11.42 -12.25 -6.44
N GLY A 910 -11.45 -11.46 -7.51
CA GLY A 910 -12.60 -11.41 -8.42
C GLY A 910 -13.80 -10.67 -7.83
N ARG A 911 -14.76 -10.27 -8.68
CA ARG A 911 -16.05 -9.72 -8.26
C ARG A 911 -17.13 -10.73 -8.62
N PRO A 912 -18.00 -11.13 -7.68
CA PRO A 912 -19.04 -12.11 -7.95
C PRO A 912 -20.03 -11.56 -8.97
N GLY A 913 -20.48 -12.43 -9.88
CA GLY A 913 -21.48 -12.10 -10.89
C GLY A 913 -22.91 -12.21 -10.35
N SER A 914 -23.88 -11.69 -11.11
CA SER A 914 -25.31 -11.90 -10.83
C SER A 914 -25.62 -13.41 -10.67
N PRO A 915 -26.45 -13.81 -9.69
CA PRO A 915 -27.34 -12.98 -8.86
C PRO A 915 -26.74 -12.50 -7.54
N TRP A 916 -25.43 -12.65 -7.32
CA TRP A 916 -24.77 -12.17 -6.11
C TRP A 916 -24.70 -10.64 -6.07
N THR A 917 -24.98 -10.07 -4.91
CA THR A 917 -24.59 -8.70 -4.57
C THR A 917 -23.20 -8.73 -3.95
N ALA A 918 -22.22 -8.09 -4.62
CA ALA A 918 -20.86 -8.02 -4.13
C ALA A 918 -20.75 -7.03 -2.95
N LEU A 919 -20.22 -7.48 -1.80
CA LEU A 919 -19.89 -6.61 -0.67
C LEU A 919 -18.42 -6.76 -0.27
N GLY A 920 -17.82 -5.68 0.21
CA GLY A 920 -16.51 -5.69 0.85
C GLY A 920 -16.61 -5.91 2.37
N THR A 921 -15.49 -6.32 2.99
CA THR A 921 -15.38 -6.47 4.46
C THR A 921 -15.69 -5.18 5.19
N ILE A 922 -15.32 -4.08 4.57
CA ILE A 922 -15.51 -2.72 5.04
C ILE A 922 -17.00 -2.35 5.06
N ASP A 923 -17.77 -2.80 4.06
CA ASP A 923 -19.20 -2.54 3.92
C ASP A 923 -19.95 -3.32 5.00
N LEU A 924 -19.63 -4.60 5.17
CA LEU A 924 -20.17 -5.44 6.25
C LEU A 924 -19.88 -4.86 7.65
N LEU A 925 -18.68 -4.32 7.89
CA LEU A 925 -18.38 -3.62 9.16
C LEU A 925 -19.15 -2.30 9.30
N GLY A 926 -19.44 -1.62 8.19
CA GLY A 926 -20.20 -0.37 8.12
C GLY A 926 -21.70 -0.56 8.30
N GLU A 927 -22.25 -1.72 7.89
CA GLU A 927 -23.66 -2.09 8.11
C GLU A 927 -24.00 -2.25 9.60
N LEU A 928 -23.01 -2.61 10.43
CA LEU A 928 -23.22 -2.77 11.86
C LEU A 928 -23.55 -1.41 12.49
N PRO A 929 -24.79 -1.21 13.00
CA PRO A 929 -25.20 0.08 13.53
C PRO A 929 -24.26 0.53 14.66
N SER A 930 -23.91 1.81 14.65
CA SER A 930 -23.38 2.46 15.84
C SER A 930 -24.57 2.92 16.68
N ALA A 931 -24.53 2.70 18.00
CA ALA A 931 -25.57 3.17 18.90
C ALA A 931 -25.69 4.70 18.94
#